data_AF-A0A816J1H4-F1
#
_entry.id   AF-A0A816J1H4-F1
#
_cell.length_a   1.000
_cell.length_b   1.000
_cell.length_c   1.000
_cell.angle_alpha   90.00
_cell.angle_beta   90.00
_cell.angle_gamma   90.00
#
_symmetry.space_group_name_H-M   'P 1'
#
loop_
_entity.id
_entity.type
_entity.pdbx_description
1 polymer ?
#
loop_
_entity_poly.entity_id
_entity_poly.type
_entity_poly.pdbx_seq_one_letter_code
_entity_poly.pdbx_strand_id
1 'polypeptide(L)'
;MGKLLCDSTATIQSPSPTVPWREPSTAAAAIDGVDLVNQSSAAAAVEAAEKTMAATAWDDVSGLEEQQRRHLRRLHAKGVLWKHPGREESSSPPVVFRLSHGGEVSSDGNCLFTASQKAMEARGVDARDLRRRAVRRFLEDFGSAGEEEKEAVREAIRHMYSPDLKTGWGIHIVQEEKLLAKKEERESLDSAIDELVQIGMQRETAAESIYRERCVPVNDGPSWAKYMSVSGSSEDEHDIISLQYTEDGLLSVDENRQGHAAAFGDDIAIECLATEFKREIYVVQAHGSDGMVEEENCVFFLPHKPRSEVIESPVFLFMKGTGWCGGGADHYEPLIASPSQIISQEKKCPFNFLSMFLMFCLLNQNLLFLIAPYLVVRLNLTMASLSSSVTSRSYRSGYLGSFSPLKGSNRQRPLSFLSASPRGLSSHELCVRFQRNSTRSSVFMQDGAIVTNSNSTESASSLKGFKEEVLSVLSQEAAKVGEGSDGQSQSTVSITVVGASGDLAKKKIFPALFALYYEDCLPEHFTIFGYSRSKMTDAELRNMVSKTLTCRIDKRANCGEKMEEFLKRCFYHSGQYDSQEHFTELDKKLKEHEAGRMSNRLFYLSIPPNIFVDAVKCASSSASSVNGWTRVIVEKPFGRDSETSAALTNSLKQYLEEDQIFRIDHYLGKELVENLSVLRFSNLIFEPLWSRQYIRNVQFIFSEDFGTEGRGGYFDHYGIIRDIMQNHLLQILALFAMETPVSLDAEDIRNEKVKVLRSMRPIQVEDVVIGQYKSHTKGGVTYPGYTDDKTVPKGSLTPTFAAAALFIDNARWDGVPFLMKAGKALHTRRAEIRVQFRHVPGNLYNRNNTGCDLDKATNELVIRVQPDEAIYLKVNNKVPGLGMRLDRSNLNLLYSARYSKEIPDAYERLLLDAIEGERRLFIRSDELDAAWSLFTPLLKEIEEKKRIPEYYPYGSRGPVGAHYLAAKHKVQWGDISLDQ
;
A
#
# COMPACT_ATOMS: atom_id res chain seq x y z
N MET A 1 32.05 4.60 -7.59
CA MET A 1 31.44 4.06 -8.83
C MET A 1 31.64 5.06 -9.96
N GLY A 2 31.90 4.61 -11.19
CA GLY A 2 31.95 5.47 -12.39
C GLY A 2 31.35 4.73 -13.59
N LYS A 3 30.49 5.39 -14.38
CA LYS A 3 29.84 4.75 -15.55
C LYS A 3 30.88 4.45 -16.63
N LEU A 4 30.91 3.20 -17.09
CA LEU A 4 31.68 2.79 -18.28
C LEU A 4 30.91 3.26 -19.52
N LEU A 5 31.53 4.11 -20.35
CA LEU A 5 30.84 4.84 -21.42
C LEU A 5 30.46 3.95 -22.61
N CYS A 6 29.20 3.52 -22.65
CA CYS A 6 28.52 3.08 -23.87
C CYS A 6 27.71 4.23 -24.50
N ASP A 7 28.32 5.42 -24.64
CA ASP A 7 27.64 6.58 -25.23
C ASP A 7 28.57 7.46 -26.07
N SER A 8 28.03 8.09 -27.13
CA SER A 8 28.80 8.53 -28.30
C SER A 8 29.18 10.02 -28.33
N THR A 9 29.12 10.72 -27.20
CA THR A 9 29.48 12.15 -27.11
C THR A 9 30.24 12.51 -25.84
N ALA A 10 31.54 12.79 -25.96
CA ALA A 10 32.34 13.48 -24.94
C ALA A 10 33.30 14.46 -25.64
N THR A 11 33.27 15.74 -25.26
CA THR A 11 34.12 16.79 -25.84
C THR A 11 35.20 17.20 -24.84
N ILE A 12 36.41 17.46 -25.34
CA ILE A 12 37.63 17.64 -24.54
C ILE A 12 37.58 18.91 -23.67
N GLN A 13 38.03 18.79 -22.42
CA GLN A 13 38.66 19.89 -21.66
C GLN A 13 40.02 19.41 -21.10
N SER A 14 40.95 20.35 -20.94
CA SER A 14 42.39 20.10 -20.84
C SER A 14 42.93 19.98 -19.40
N PRO A 15 43.93 19.11 -19.14
CA PRO A 15 44.60 19.00 -17.85
C PRO A 15 45.81 19.95 -17.71
N SER A 16 46.18 20.29 -16.47
CA SER A 16 47.47 20.89 -16.10
C SER A 16 47.67 20.90 -14.58
N PRO A 17 48.91 20.81 -14.05
CA PRO A 17 50.07 20.08 -14.56
C PRO A 17 50.72 19.18 -13.48
N THR A 18 51.35 18.06 -13.88
CA THR A 18 52.06 17.15 -12.96
C THR A 18 53.59 17.29 -13.11
N VAL A 19 54.32 17.17 -11.99
CA VAL A 19 55.80 17.25 -11.96
C VAL A 19 56.40 15.87 -12.28
N PRO A 20 57.46 15.76 -13.11
CA PRO A 20 57.97 14.48 -13.59
C PRO A 20 58.90 13.77 -12.61
N TRP A 21 58.98 12.44 -12.73
CA TRP A 21 60.05 11.61 -12.17
C TRP A 21 60.60 10.63 -13.23
N ARG A 22 61.73 9.98 -12.96
CA ARG A 22 62.62 9.41 -14.00
C ARG A 22 62.40 7.92 -14.30
N GLU A 23 62.68 7.54 -15.56
CA GLU A 23 63.00 6.17 -15.98
C GLU A 23 64.27 5.60 -15.30
N PRO A 24 64.52 4.28 -15.45
CA PRO A 24 65.63 3.94 -16.35
C PRO A 24 65.45 2.68 -17.26
N SER A 25 65.58 2.91 -18.57
CA SER A 25 66.45 2.17 -19.52
C SER A 25 66.17 0.72 -20.03
N THR A 26 66.30 0.57 -21.37
CA THR A 26 66.72 -0.62 -22.17
C THR A 26 65.82 -1.89 -22.26
N ALA A 27 65.76 -2.62 -23.39
CA ALA A 27 66.11 -2.35 -24.81
C ALA A 27 65.55 -3.42 -25.80
N ALA A 28 65.25 -2.97 -27.03
CA ALA A 28 65.24 -3.65 -28.36
C ALA A 28 64.92 -5.15 -28.58
N ALA A 29 64.03 -5.44 -29.55
CA ALA A 29 64.15 -6.54 -30.55
C ALA A 29 63.15 -6.37 -31.73
N ALA A 30 63.33 -7.14 -32.83
CA ALA A 30 62.54 -7.14 -34.08
C ALA A 30 62.68 -8.53 -34.79
N ILE A 31 62.16 -8.87 -35.98
CA ILE A 31 61.60 -8.10 -37.12
C ILE A 31 60.68 -8.97 -38.03
N ASP A 32 59.88 -8.33 -38.89
CA ASP A 32 59.16 -8.74 -40.14
C ASP A 32 58.90 -10.21 -40.56
N GLY A 33 57.73 -10.42 -41.20
CA GLY A 33 57.51 -11.43 -42.26
C GLY A 33 56.34 -12.41 -42.08
N VAL A 34 55.65 -12.96 -43.11
CA VAL A 34 55.70 -12.80 -44.59
C VAL A 34 54.32 -13.22 -45.21
N ASP A 35 53.95 -12.60 -46.34
CA ASP A 35 52.98 -12.98 -47.41
C ASP A 35 51.44 -13.08 -47.22
N LEU A 36 50.77 -12.85 -48.36
CA LEU A 36 49.32 -12.86 -48.62
C LEU A 36 48.96 -13.99 -49.60
N VAL A 37 47.90 -14.76 -49.33
CA VAL A 37 47.32 -15.71 -50.32
C VAL A 37 45.78 -15.66 -50.34
N ASN A 38 45.24 -15.33 -51.51
CA ASN A 38 43.85 -15.49 -52.01
C ASN A 38 42.70 -15.69 -51.00
N GLN A 39 41.98 -14.61 -50.69
CA GLN A 39 40.60 -14.67 -50.20
C GLN A 39 39.61 -14.93 -51.35
N SER A 40 39.17 -16.18 -51.53
CA SER A 40 38.00 -16.48 -52.38
C SER A 40 37.23 -17.76 -52.00
N SER A 41 37.86 -18.73 -51.33
CA SER A 41 37.20 -19.97 -50.86
C SER A 41 36.69 -19.91 -49.41
N ALA A 42 37.23 -19.00 -48.58
CA ALA A 42 36.91 -18.95 -47.15
C ALA A 42 35.47 -18.48 -46.84
N ALA A 43 34.90 -17.58 -47.64
CA ALA A 43 33.60 -16.98 -47.36
C ALA A 43 32.46 -18.01 -47.22
N ALA A 44 32.41 -19.01 -48.10
CA ALA A 44 31.39 -20.06 -48.07
C ALA A 44 31.53 -21.01 -46.87
N ALA A 45 32.76 -21.20 -46.36
CA ALA A 45 33.00 -22.00 -45.16
C ALA A 45 32.60 -21.23 -43.88
N VAL A 46 32.89 -19.93 -43.83
CA VAL A 46 32.49 -19.05 -42.72
C VAL A 46 30.97 -18.91 -42.63
N GLU A 47 30.28 -18.67 -43.77
CA GLU A 47 28.82 -18.48 -43.75
C GLU A 47 28.06 -19.78 -43.34
N ALA A 48 28.64 -20.96 -43.59
CA ALA A 48 28.12 -22.23 -43.10
C ALA A 48 28.36 -22.43 -41.58
N ALA A 49 29.52 -22.00 -41.08
CA ALA A 49 29.87 -22.08 -39.66
C ALA A 49 29.03 -21.11 -38.82
N GLU A 50 28.91 -19.84 -39.24
CA GLU A 50 28.13 -18.82 -38.51
C GLU A 50 26.65 -19.20 -38.39
N LYS A 51 26.06 -19.82 -39.42
CA LYS A 51 24.67 -20.32 -39.38
C LYS A 51 24.45 -21.49 -38.43
N THR A 52 25.50 -22.15 -37.93
CA THR A 52 25.41 -23.36 -37.10
C THR A 52 25.68 -23.10 -35.61
N MET A 53 26.21 -21.92 -35.23
CA MET A 53 26.52 -21.59 -33.82
C MET A 53 25.83 -20.34 -33.25
N ALA A 54 25.05 -19.60 -34.04
CA ALA A 54 24.51 -18.29 -33.64
C ALA A 54 23.09 -18.30 -33.00
N ALA A 55 22.51 -19.46 -32.68
CA ALA A 55 21.04 -19.57 -32.50
C ALA A 55 20.50 -20.14 -31.16
N THR A 56 21.34 -20.64 -30.25
CA THR A 56 20.86 -21.42 -29.06
C THR A 56 21.39 -20.99 -27.70
N ALA A 57 22.63 -20.48 -27.61
CA ALA A 57 23.40 -20.38 -26.35
C ALA A 57 22.80 -19.54 -25.19
N TRP A 58 21.75 -18.75 -25.42
CA TRP A 58 21.05 -17.98 -24.38
C TRP A 58 19.60 -18.42 -24.13
N ASP A 59 19.07 -19.32 -24.96
CA ASP A 59 17.69 -19.77 -24.86
C ASP A 59 17.54 -21.09 -24.09
N ASP A 60 18.58 -21.91 -24.09
CA ASP A 60 18.65 -23.15 -23.31
C ASP A 60 19.09 -22.90 -21.85
N VAL A 61 19.51 -21.67 -21.50
CA VAL A 61 19.94 -21.31 -20.13
C VAL A 61 18.73 -21.23 -19.21
N SER A 62 18.76 -22.01 -18.12
CA SER A 62 17.68 -22.05 -17.14
C SER A 62 17.58 -20.73 -16.36
N GLY A 63 16.35 -20.41 -15.92
CA GLY A 63 16.07 -19.29 -15.01
C GLY A 63 15.96 -17.89 -15.60
N LEU A 64 16.39 -17.67 -16.85
CA LEU A 64 16.37 -16.33 -17.46
C LEU A 64 15.00 -15.98 -18.08
N GLU A 65 14.43 -14.85 -17.65
CA GLU A 65 13.25 -14.25 -18.28
C GLU A 65 13.55 -13.80 -19.72
N GLU A 66 12.51 -13.73 -20.58
CA GLU A 66 12.65 -13.28 -21.96
C GLU A 66 13.19 -11.84 -22.09
N GLN A 67 12.96 -10.97 -21.10
CA GLN A 67 13.62 -9.66 -21.06
C GLN A 67 15.14 -9.78 -20.84
N GLN A 68 15.58 -10.66 -19.94
CA GLN A 68 17.00 -10.90 -19.66
C GLN A 68 17.70 -11.54 -20.86
N ARG A 69 17.07 -12.56 -21.47
CA ARG A 69 17.52 -13.21 -22.71
C ARG A 69 17.75 -12.20 -23.83
N ARG A 70 16.81 -11.26 -24.05
CA ARG A 70 16.97 -10.17 -25.05
C ARG A 70 18.18 -9.28 -24.77
N HIS A 71 18.44 -8.94 -23.51
CA HIS A 71 19.60 -8.12 -23.14
C HIS A 71 20.93 -8.86 -23.33
N LEU A 72 21.00 -10.14 -22.99
CA LEU A 72 22.20 -10.97 -23.19
C LEU A 72 22.47 -11.25 -24.68
N ARG A 73 21.42 -11.49 -25.49
CA ARG A 73 21.51 -11.52 -26.97
C ARG A 73 22.07 -10.19 -27.53
N ARG A 74 21.58 -9.03 -27.05
CA ARG A 74 22.09 -7.69 -27.43
C ARG A 74 23.56 -7.52 -27.05
N LEU A 75 23.97 -7.99 -25.87
CA LEU A 75 25.34 -7.89 -25.38
C LEU A 75 26.31 -8.73 -26.23
N HIS A 76 25.94 -9.98 -26.53
CA HIS A 76 26.71 -10.83 -27.46
C HIS A 76 26.84 -10.20 -28.86
N ALA A 77 25.77 -9.55 -29.36
CA ALA A 77 25.77 -8.89 -30.67
C ALA A 77 26.64 -7.62 -30.72
N LYS A 78 26.61 -6.78 -29.67
CA LYS A 78 27.44 -5.56 -29.58
C LYS A 78 28.91 -5.85 -29.25
N GLY A 79 29.16 -6.84 -28.40
CA GLY A 79 30.47 -7.08 -27.78
C GLY A 79 30.84 -6.03 -26.72
N VAL A 80 31.93 -6.31 -25.99
CA VAL A 80 32.46 -5.48 -24.90
C VAL A 80 33.83 -4.93 -25.29
N LEU A 81 33.96 -3.61 -25.33
CA LEU A 81 35.23 -2.94 -25.64
C LEU A 81 36.11 -2.86 -24.39
N TRP A 82 37.28 -3.49 -24.43
CA TRP A 82 38.29 -3.43 -23.37
C TRP A 82 39.56 -2.68 -23.82
N LYS A 83 40.25 -2.08 -22.84
CA LYS A 83 41.53 -1.39 -23.00
C LYS A 83 42.45 -1.77 -21.86
N HIS A 84 43.70 -2.11 -22.17
CA HIS A 84 44.70 -2.47 -21.18
C HIS A 84 44.97 -1.28 -20.22
N PRO A 85 44.79 -1.44 -18.89
CA PRO A 85 44.81 -0.30 -17.96
C PRO A 85 46.21 0.25 -17.64
N GLY A 86 47.28 -0.49 -17.93
CA GLY A 86 48.63 -0.21 -17.43
C GLY A 86 49.59 0.58 -18.34
N ARG A 87 49.21 1.03 -19.55
CA ARG A 87 50.15 1.66 -20.51
C ARG A 87 49.52 2.78 -21.34
N GLU A 88 49.78 4.03 -20.97
CA GLU A 88 49.20 5.20 -21.66
C GLU A 88 49.78 5.47 -23.07
N GLU A 89 50.96 4.92 -23.41
CA GLU A 89 51.65 5.20 -24.70
C GLU A 89 52.00 3.96 -25.56
N SER A 90 51.56 2.74 -25.22
CA SER A 90 51.91 1.54 -26.00
C SER A 90 50.85 1.10 -27.02
N SER A 91 51.28 0.63 -28.18
CA SER A 91 50.50 0.43 -29.42
C SER A 91 49.49 -0.74 -29.45
N SER A 92 49.02 -1.22 -28.30
CA SER A 92 47.98 -2.27 -28.23
C SER A 92 46.60 -1.70 -28.62
N PRO A 93 45.95 -2.18 -29.71
CA PRO A 93 44.62 -1.72 -30.09
C PRO A 93 43.56 -2.18 -29.07
N PRO A 94 42.45 -1.44 -28.90
CA PRO A 94 41.36 -1.86 -28.03
C PRO A 94 40.68 -3.12 -28.58
N VAL A 95 40.41 -4.09 -27.71
CA VAL A 95 39.85 -5.40 -28.09
C VAL A 95 38.35 -5.42 -27.83
N VAL A 96 37.57 -5.92 -28.79
CA VAL A 96 36.13 -6.19 -28.59
C VAL A 96 35.95 -7.67 -28.29
N PHE A 97 35.45 -8.00 -27.10
CA PHE A 97 35.11 -9.37 -26.72
C PHE A 97 33.63 -9.66 -26.97
N ARG A 98 33.31 -10.72 -27.72
CA ARG A 98 31.96 -11.31 -27.73
C ARG A 98 31.86 -12.29 -26.55
N LEU A 99 30.89 -12.06 -25.68
CA LEU A 99 30.64 -12.88 -24.49
C LEU A 99 29.55 -13.92 -24.79
N SER A 100 29.89 -15.20 -24.67
CA SER A 100 28.96 -16.33 -24.75
C SER A 100 28.87 -17.07 -23.41
N HIS A 101 27.74 -17.71 -23.14
CA HIS A 101 27.57 -18.53 -21.94
C HIS A 101 28.52 -19.74 -21.96
N GLY A 102 29.26 -19.97 -20.86
CA GLY A 102 30.22 -21.09 -20.74
C GLY A 102 29.64 -22.38 -20.16
N GLY A 103 28.30 -22.51 -20.14
CA GLY A 103 27.59 -23.66 -19.58
C GLY A 103 27.39 -23.57 -18.07
N GLU A 104 26.23 -24.05 -17.61
CA GLU A 104 25.75 -23.91 -16.24
C GLU A 104 26.71 -24.50 -15.19
N VAL A 105 26.65 -23.95 -13.98
CA VAL A 105 27.48 -24.34 -12.83
C VAL A 105 26.57 -24.91 -11.75
N SER A 106 27.06 -25.88 -10.98
CA SER A 106 26.33 -26.42 -9.84
C SER A 106 26.05 -25.33 -8.80
N SER A 107 24.85 -25.34 -8.21
CA SER A 107 24.42 -24.40 -7.16
C SER A 107 25.03 -24.77 -5.79
N ASP A 108 26.33 -25.06 -5.77
CA ASP A 108 27.12 -25.30 -4.57
C ASP A 108 28.00 -24.08 -4.23
N GLY A 109 28.56 -24.04 -3.01
CA GLY A 109 29.37 -22.90 -2.55
C GLY A 109 30.69 -22.68 -3.31
N ASN A 110 31.04 -23.54 -4.25
CA ASN A 110 32.20 -23.37 -5.13
C ASN A 110 31.82 -22.81 -6.50
N CYS A 111 30.56 -22.37 -6.70
CA CYS A 111 30.09 -21.82 -7.98
C CYS A 111 30.97 -20.67 -8.51
N LEU A 112 31.37 -19.70 -7.68
CA LEU A 112 32.32 -18.64 -8.09
C LEU A 112 33.64 -19.22 -8.62
N PHE A 113 34.24 -20.17 -7.89
CA PHE A 113 35.53 -20.75 -8.24
C PHE A 113 35.43 -21.62 -9.51
N THR A 114 34.34 -22.37 -9.66
CA THR A 114 34.05 -23.20 -10.84
C THR A 114 33.72 -22.35 -12.08
N ALA A 115 32.97 -21.25 -11.91
CA ALA A 115 32.74 -20.28 -12.97
C ALA A 115 34.03 -19.60 -13.41
N SER A 116 34.88 -19.20 -12.45
CA SER A 116 36.19 -18.60 -12.74
C SER A 116 37.13 -19.59 -13.46
N GLN A 117 37.21 -20.84 -13.00
CA GLN A 117 37.95 -21.94 -13.63
C GLN A 117 37.55 -22.11 -15.11
N LYS A 118 36.25 -22.19 -15.38
CA LYS A 118 35.69 -22.32 -16.75
C LYS A 118 35.95 -21.07 -17.60
N ALA A 119 35.71 -19.87 -17.07
CA ALA A 119 35.88 -18.61 -17.79
C ALA A 119 37.34 -18.28 -18.15
N MET A 120 38.31 -18.85 -17.42
CA MET A 120 39.74 -18.74 -17.71
C MET A 120 40.29 -19.88 -18.61
N GLU A 121 39.47 -20.84 -19.01
CA GLU A 121 39.88 -22.09 -19.68
C GLU A 121 41.01 -22.86 -18.94
N ALA A 122 41.07 -22.74 -17.60
CA ALA A 122 42.20 -23.15 -16.76
C ALA A 122 42.30 -24.68 -16.58
N ARG A 123 42.72 -25.40 -17.63
CA ARG A 123 42.86 -26.86 -17.63
C ARG A 123 43.84 -27.36 -16.56
N GLY A 124 43.38 -28.25 -15.69
CA GLY A 124 44.20 -28.93 -14.68
C GLY A 124 44.21 -28.28 -13.28
N VAL A 125 43.45 -27.21 -13.08
CA VAL A 125 43.23 -26.58 -11.77
C VAL A 125 41.87 -27.00 -11.22
N ASP A 126 41.77 -27.40 -9.94
CA ASP A 126 40.49 -27.68 -9.27
C ASP A 126 39.86 -26.43 -8.60
N ALA A 127 38.53 -26.44 -8.46
CA ALA A 127 37.77 -25.37 -7.82
C ALA A 127 38.06 -25.22 -6.32
N ARG A 128 38.30 -26.32 -5.58
CA ARG A 128 38.70 -26.26 -4.15
C ARG A 128 40.11 -25.70 -4.00
N ASP A 129 41.01 -25.96 -4.96
CA ASP A 129 42.37 -25.40 -4.96
C ASP A 129 42.42 -23.94 -5.46
N LEU A 130 41.42 -23.47 -6.21
CA LEU A 130 41.18 -22.04 -6.44
C LEU A 130 40.74 -21.35 -5.14
N ARG A 131 39.75 -21.93 -4.45
CA ARG A 131 39.25 -21.45 -3.15
C ARG A 131 40.38 -21.30 -2.12
N ARG A 132 41.18 -22.35 -1.94
CA ARG A 132 42.36 -22.36 -1.04
C ARG A 132 43.41 -21.31 -1.41
N ARG A 133 43.58 -20.99 -2.70
CA ARG A 133 44.52 -19.95 -3.15
C ARG A 133 43.98 -18.55 -2.94
N ALA A 134 42.70 -18.30 -3.23
CA ALA A 134 42.05 -17.03 -2.91
C ALA A 134 42.13 -16.71 -1.40
N VAL A 135 41.85 -17.68 -0.53
CA VAL A 135 41.97 -17.50 0.94
C VAL A 135 43.43 -17.27 1.36
N ARG A 136 44.40 -17.97 0.79
CA ARG A 136 45.83 -17.71 1.07
C ARG A 136 46.24 -16.30 0.62
N ARG A 137 45.82 -15.89 -0.58
CA ARG A 137 46.10 -14.58 -1.16
C ARG A 137 45.53 -13.47 -0.29
N PHE A 138 44.30 -13.62 0.20
CA PHE A 138 43.72 -12.73 1.20
C PHE A 138 44.58 -12.61 2.46
N LEU A 139 45.05 -13.73 3.03
CA LEU A 139 45.88 -13.71 4.24
C LEU A 139 47.26 -13.06 4.01
N GLU A 140 47.86 -13.23 2.84
CA GLU A 140 49.09 -12.54 2.42
C GLU A 140 48.87 -11.03 2.26
N ASP A 141 47.80 -10.62 1.58
CA ASP A 141 47.46 -9.22 1.34
C ASP A 141 46.99 -8.50 2.63
N PHE A 142 46.19 -9.15 3.48
CA PHE A 142 45.76 -8.63 4.78
C PHE A 142 46.91 -8.58 5.79
N GLY A 143 47.84 -9.55 5.75
CA GLY A 143 49.03 -9.56 6.60
C GLY A 143 50.03 -8.44 6.27
N SER A 144 50.12 -8.06 4.99
CA SER A 144 51.03 -7.02 4.50
C SER A 144 50.42 -5.60 4.45
N ALA A 145 49.10 -5.48 4.53
CA ALA A 145 48.36 -4.21 4.57
C ALA A 145 48.69 -3.30 5.77
N GLY A 146 48.46 -1.99 5.61
CA GLY A 146 48.49 -1.01 6.70
C GLY A 146 47.31 -1.17 7.67
N GLU A 147 47.40 -0.63 8.89
CA GLU A 147 46.30 -0.76 9.86
C GLU A 147 45.02 0.00 9.45
N GLU A 148 45.12 1.08 8.66
CA GLU A 148 43.97 1.79 8.09
C GLU A 148 43.23 0.90 7.07
N GLU A 149 43.96 0.20 6.20
CA GLU A 149 43.42 -0.78 5.24
C GLU A 149 42.82 -2.00 5.96
N LYS A 150 43.48 -2.49 7.03
CA LYS A 150 42.97 -3.60 7.85
C LYS A 150 41.68 -3.22 8.57
N GLU A 151 41.55 -2.01 9.11
CA GLU A 151 40.29 -1.60 9.75
C GLU A 151 39.18 -1.42 8.71
N ALA A 152 39.47 -0.90 7.51
CA ALA A 152 38.51 -0.87 6.41
C ALA A 152 38.01 -2.29 6.01
N VAL A 153 38.91 -3.27 6.00
CA VAL A 153 38.55 -4.69 5.74
C VAL A 153 37.78 -5.30 6.93
N ARG A 154 38.16 -5.03 8.18
CA ARG A 154 37.41 -5.47 9.38
C ARG A 154 35.98 -4.92 9.35
N GLU A 155 35.81 -3.63 9.05
CA GLU A 155 34.51 -2.98 8.92
C GLU A 155 33.69 -3.57 7.77
N ALA A 156 34.26 -3.81 6.59
CA ALA A 156 33.56 -4.46 5.49
C ALA A 156 33.04 -5.86 5.88
N ILE A 157 33.87 -6.67 6.56
CA ILE A 157 33.49 -8.02 7.04
C ILE A 157 32.38 -7.94 8.09
N ARG A 158 32.47 -7.00 9.05
CA ARG A 158 31.39 -6.76 10.04
C ARG A 158 30.06 -6.43 9.35
N HIS A 159 30.05 -5.49 8.40
CA HIS A 159 28.83 -5.07 7.71
C HIS A 159 28.18 -6.21 6.89
N MET A 160 28.95 -7.18 6.40
CA MET A 160 28.42 -8.32 5.63
C MET A 160 28.00 -9.52 6.48
N TYR A 161 28.71 -9.81 7.58
CA TYR A 161 28.61 -11.10 8.27
C TYR A 161 28.36 -11.02 9.79
N SER A 162 28.49 -9.84 10.39
CA SER A 162 28.27 -9.60 11.83
C SER A 162 27.74 -8.16 12.06
N PRO A 163 26.59 -7.79 11.47
CA PRO A 163 26.10 -6.41 11.45
C PRO A 163 25.64 -5.94 12.84
N ASP A 164 25.69 -4.62 13.09
CA ASP A 164 25.15 -4.06 14.33
C ASP A 164 23.61 -4.04 14.30
N LEU A 165 23.02 -5.04 14.97
CA LEU A 165 21.58 -5.21 15.20
C LEU A 165 20.91 -4.01 15.92
N LYS A 166 21.66 -3.01 16.40
CA LYS A 166 21.10 -1.78 17.00
C LYS A 166 21.02 -0.59 16.03
N THR A 167 21.85 -0.56 14.98
CA THR A 167 21.96 0.63 14.10
C THR A 167 21.94 0.33 12.60
N GLY A 168 22.19 -0.92 12.17
CA GLY A 168 22.31 -1.30 10.77
C GLY A 168 20.99 -1.48 9.99
N TRP A 169 19.83 -1.24 10.59
CA TRP A 169 18.53 -1.48 9.97
C TRP A 169 18.33 -0.61 8.71
N GLY A 170 18.24 -1.27 7.55
CA GLY A 170 18.46 -0.63 6.24
C GLY A 170 17.44 -1.05 5.18
N ILE A 171 17.93 -1.57 4.04
CA ILE A 171 17.09 -2.08 2.94
C ILE A 171 16.61 -3.51 3.25
N HIS A 172 17.46 -4.33 3.87
CA HIS A 172 17.15 -5.71 4.23
C HIS A 172 16.40 -5.75 5.58
N ILE A 173 15.26 -6.45 5.58
CA ILE A 173 14.35 -6.58 6.73
C ILE A 173 14.80 -7.70 7.68
N VAL A 174 15.55 -8.67 7.15
CA VAL A 174 16.28 -9.68 7.91
C VAL A 174 17.77 -9.34 7.84
N GLN A 175 18.46 -9.39 8.98
CA GLN A 175 19.92 -9.37 9.07
C GLN A 175 20.42 -10.76 9.46
N GLU A 176 21.60 -11.16 8.97
CA GLU A 176 22.20 -12.45 9.28
C GLU A 176 23.54 -12.25 10.00
N GLU A 177 23.69 -12.86 11.18
CA GLU A 177 24.97 -13.01 11.86
C GLU A 177 25.51 -14.42 11.54
N LYS A 178 26.71 -14.48 10.96
CA LYS A 178 27.37 -15.75 10.61
C LYS A 178 28.36 -16.13 11.71
N LEU A 179 28.18 -17.32 12.25
CA LEU A 179 29.03 -17.93 13.26
C LEU A 179 29.65 -19.22 12.70
N LEU A 180 30.86 -19.57 13.15
CA LEU A 180 31.55 -20.80 12.79
C LEU A 180 31.64 -21.72 14.01
N ALA A 181 30.92 -22.83 13.97
CA ALA A 181 31.03 -23.91 14.94
C ALA A 181 32.08 -24.92 14.44
N LYS A 182 32.96 -25.44 15.30
CA LYS A 182 33.76 -26.60 14.90
C LYS A 182 32.90 -27.86 14.85
N LYS A 183 33.17 -28.76 13.90
CA LYS A 183 32.47 -30.06 13.85
C LYS A 183 32.76 -30.95 15.08
N GLU A 184 33.97 -30.84 15.66
CA GLU A 184 34.35 -31.61 16.86
C GLU A 184 33.59 -31.17 18.14
N GLU A 185 33.03 -29.96 18.16
CA GLU A 185 32.32 -29.40 19.33
C GLU A 185 30.79 -29.58 19.25
N ARG A 186 30.27 -30.10 18.14
CA ARG A 186 28.82 -30.14 17.83
C ARG A 186 27.97 -30.84 18.88
N GLU A 187 28.37 -32.02 19.35
CA GLU A 187 27.63 -32.78 20.37
C GLU A 187 27.58 -32.01 21.71
N SER A 188 28.64 -31.25 22.03
CA SER A 188 28.69 -30.42 23.25
C SER A 188 27.83 -29.15 23.14
N LEU A 189 27.76 -28.55 21.95
CA LEU A 189 26.86 -27.43 21.68
C LEU A 189 25.39 -27.83 21.81
N ASP A 190 25.00 -28.95 21.17
CA ASP A 190 23.63 -29.47 21.24
C ASP A 190 23.24 -29.86 22.67
N SER A 191 24.10 -30.54 23.42
CA SER A 191 23.86 -30.88 24.83
C SER A 191 23.61 -29.63 25.69
N ALA A 192 24.36 -28.54 25.46
CA ALA A 192 24.20 -27.29 26.21
C ALA A 192 22.91 -26.53 25.83
N ILE A 193 22.45 -26.65 24.58
CA ILE A 193 21.14 -26.13 24.15
C ILE A 193 20.01 -26.91 24.81
N ASP A 194 20.09 -28.25 24.84
CA ASP A 194 19.09 -29.11 25.46
C ASP A 194 19.04 -28.94 26.99
N GLU A 195 20.15 -28.62 27.66
CA GLU A 195 20.17 -28.22 29.08
C GLU A 195 19.38 -26.93 29.33
N LEU A 196 19.57 -25.90 28.48
CA LEU A 196 18.81 -24.64 28.57
C LEU A 196 17.31 -24.83 28.25
N VAL A 197 16.97 -25.72 27.31
CA VAL A 197 15.57 -26.08 27.01
C VAL A 197 14.94 -26.82 28.19
N GLN A 198 15.67 -27.73 28.85
CA GLN A 198 15.16 -28.46 30.02
C GLN A 198 14.82 -27.57 31.22
N ILE A 199 15.51 -26.43 31.40
CA ILE A 199 15.15 -25.42 32.41
C ILE A 199 14.05 -24.43 31.94
N GLY A 200 13.47 -24.65 30.76
CA GLY A 200 12.30 -23.92 30.26
C GLY A 200 12.58 -22.77 29.27
N MET A 201 13.79 -22.66 28.73
CA MET A 201 14.10 -21.69 27.68
C MET A 201 13.49 -22.14 26.33
N GLN A 202 13.11 -21.19 25.46
CA GLN A 202 12.81 -21.51 24.05
C GLN A 202 14.09 -21.96 23.35
N ARG A 203 13.99 -22.95 22.45
CA ARG A 203 15.17 -23.59 21.84
C ARG A 203 15.98 -22.60 21.00
N GLU A 204 15.32 -21.68 20.33
CA GLU A 204 15.91 -20.67 19.47
C GLU A 204 16.76 -19.69 20.28
N THR A 205 16.26 -19.25 21.45
CA THR A 205 17.00 -18.39 22.40
C THR A 205 18.15 -19.14 23.07
N ALA A 206 17.97 -20.43 23.39
CA ALA A 206 19.04 -21.28 23.90
C ALA A 206 20.16 -21.46 22.87
N ALA A 207 19.80 -21.72 21.61
CA ALA A 207 20.71 -21.82 20.48
C ALA A 207 21.47 -20.51 20.22
N GLU A 208 20.77 -19.36 20.16
CA GLU A 208 21.39 -18.03 20.08
C GLU A 208 22.43 -17.82 21.20
N SER A 209 22.07 -18.12 22.45
CA SER A 209 22.97 -17.91 23.60
C SER A 209 24.20 -18.82 23.56
N ILE A 210 24.04 -20.11 23.25
CA ILE A 210 25.15 -21.08 23.21
C ILE A 210 26.05 -20.83 21.99
N TYR A 211 25.48 -20.55 20.82
CA TYR A 211 26.27 -20.30 19.62
C TYR A 211 27.04 -18.97 19.73
N ARG A 212 26.46 -17.89 20.28
CA ARG A 212 27.21 -16.64 20.54
C ARG A 212 28.26 -16.76 21.65
N GLU A 213 28.08 -17.64 22.63
CA GLU A 213 29.10 -17.89 23.67
C GLU A 213 30.30 -18.68 23.11
N ARG A 214 30.06 -19.66 22.23
CA ARG A 214 31.04 -20.73 21.94
C ARG A 214 31.51 -20.83 20.49
N CYS A 215 30.78 -20.28 19.52
CA CYS A 215 31.18 -20.29 18.11
C CYS A 215 31.98 -19.04 17.75
N VAL A 216 32.79 -19.11 16.69
CA VAL A 216 33.61 -17.97 16.25
C VAL A 216 32.79 -17.06 15.34
N PRO A 217 32.53 -15.79 15.71
CA PRO A 217 31.82 -14.85 14.82
C PRO A 217 32.69 -14.45 13.63
N VAL A 218 32.07 -14.21 12.47
CA VAL A 218 32.75 -13.74 11.26
C VAL A 218 32.76 -12.21 11.26
N ASN A 219 33.79 -11.62 11.88
CA ASN A 219 33.86 -10.17 12.12
C ASN A 219 35.27 -9.54 11.95
N ASP A 220 36.23 -10.30 11.44
CA ASP A 220 37.59 -9.86 11.10
C ASP A 220 38.21 -10.70 9.95
N GLY A 221 39.40 -10.31 9.47
CA GLY A 221 40.09 -11.02 8.38
C GLY A 221 40.35 -12.51 8.67
N PRO A 222 40.95 -12.88 9.81
CA PRO A 222 41.14 -14.28 10.20
C PRO A 222 39.86 -15.13 10.26
N SER A 223 38.75 -14.59 10.77
CA SER A 223 37.45 -15.29 10.82
C SER A 223 36.80 -15.38 9.43
N TRP A 224 36.89 -14.35 8.59
CA TRP A 224 36.50 -14.42 7.18
C TRP A 224 37.30 -15.48 6.40
N ALA A 225 38.60 -15.60 6.65
CA ALA A 225 39.44 -16.60 5.99
C ALA A 225 39.04 -18.04 6.39
N LYS A 226 38.61 -18.26 7.64
CA LYS A 226 38.00 -19.52 8.07
C LYS A 226 36.65 -19.75 7.39
N TYR A 227 35.75 -18.76 7.39
CA TYR A 227 34.44 -18.82 6.74
C TYR A 227 34.58 -19.19 5.26
N MET A 228 35.38 -18.44 4.51
CA MET A 228 35.62 -18.64 3.08
C MET A 228 36.29 -20.00 2.77
N SER A 229 36.93 -20.64 3.76
CA SER A 229 37.46 -22.00 3.62
C SER A 229 36.39 -23.10 3.67
N VAL A 230 35.20 -22.85 4.26
CA VAL A 230 34.10 -23.82 4.33
C VAL A 230 33.49 -24.02 2.93
N SER A 231 33.59 -25.25 2.41
CA SER A 231 33.29 -25.61 1.03
C SER A 231 32.03 -26.46 0.85
N GLY A 232 31.36 -26.84 1.95
CA GLY A 232 30.24 -27.79 1.97
C GLY A 232 30.73 -29.25 1.93
N SER A 233 31.96 -29.50 2.39
CA SER A 233 32.61 -30.81 2.42
C SER A 233 32.52 -31.41 3.81
N SER A 234 32.41 -32.74 3.89
CA SER A 234 32.61 -33.47 5.14
C SER A 234 33.99 -33.18 5.76
N GLU A 235 34.99 -32.90 4.92
CA GLU A 235 36.38 -32.59 5.28
C GLU A 235 36.60 -31.18 5.87
N ASP A 236 35.63 -30.26 5.78
CA ASP A 236 35.79 -28.91 6.32
C ASP A 236 35.85 -28.94 7.87
N GLU A 237 36.71 -28.13 8.50
CA GLU A 237 36.89 -28.12 9.97
C GLU A 237 35.69 -27.52 10.73
N HIS A 238 35.00 -26.54 10.12
CA HIS A 238 33.93 -25.76 10.72
C HIS A 238 32.62 -25.91 9.92
N ASP A 239 31.49 -25.87 10.60
CA ASP A 239 30.16 -25.61 10.01
C ASP A 239 29.83 -24.12 10.12
N ILE A 240 29.11 -23.59 9.13
CA ILE A 240 28.49 -22.27 9.21
C ILE A 240 27.14 -22.39 9.93
N ILE A 241 26.91 -21.52 10.93
CA ILE A 241 25.62 -21.26 11.57
C ILE A 241 25.18 -19.85 11.17
N SER A 242 23.89 -19.67 10.87
CA SER A 242 23.29 -18.36 10.56
C SER A 242 22.20 -18.02 11.57
N LEU A 243 22.41 -16.97 12.35
CA LEU A 243 21.38 -16.38 13.21
C LEU A 243 20.65 -15.30 12.40
N GLN A 244 19.36 -15.49 12.13
CA GLN A 244 18.54 -14.57 11.35
C GLN A 244 17.74 -13.67 12.28
N TYR A 245 17.89 -12.34 12.13
CA TYR A 245 17.29 -11.32 12.99
C TYR A 245 16.35 -10.41 12.23
N THR A 246 15.29 -9.97 12.92
CA THR A 246 14.45 -8.83 12.54
C THR A 246 14.56 -7.73 13.58
N GLU A 247 14.01 -6.55 13.30
CA GLU A 247 13.91 -5.43 14.25
C GLU A 247 13.21 -5.83 15.58
N ASP A 248 12.29 -6.81 15.52
CA ASP A 248 11.57 -7.36 16.68
C ASP A 248 12.36 -8.45 17.46
N GLY A 249 13.53 -8.90 16.96
CA GLY A 249 14.39 -9.92 17.56
C GLY A 249 14.76 -11.09 16.64
N LEU A 250 15.32 -12.16 17.22
CA LEU A 250 15.69 -13.40 16.51
C LEU A 250 14.45 -14.02 15.84
N LEU A 251 14.56 -14.28 14.53
CA LEU A 251 13.54 -14.91 13.70
C LEU A 251 13.75 -16.43 13.59
N SER A 252 14.99 -16.84 13.34
CA SER A 252 15.33 -18.23 13.00
C SER A 252 16.83 -18.50 13.19
N VAL A 253 17.17 -19.78 13.37
CA VAL A 253 18.55 -20.28 13.47
C VAL A 253 18.72 -21.36 12.41
N ASP A 254 19.54 -21.10 11.39
CA ASP A 254 20.03 -22.17 10.51
C ASP A 254 21.31 -22.75 11.09
N GLU A 255 21.21 -23.99 11.54
CA GLU A 255 22.30 -24.74 12.16
C GLU A 255 23.11 -25.55 11.15
N ASN A 256 22.72 -25.63 9.87
CA ASN A 256 23.40 -26.44 8.83
C ASN A 256 23.74 -27.88 9.30
N ARG A 257 22.82 -28.57 9.98
CA ARG A 257 23.04 -29.92 10.56
C ARG A 257 23.48 -31.01 9.56
N GLN A 258 23.40 -30.74 8.26
CA GLN A 258 23.80 -31.67 7.20
C GLN A 258 25.19 -31.37 6.63
N GLY A 259 25.85 -30.27 7.03
CA GLY A 259 27.16 -29.87 6.52
C GLY A 259 27.16 -29.41 5.05
N HIS A 260 25.98 -29.09 4.49
CA HIS A 260 25.80 -28.75 3.08
C HIS A 260 25.96 -27.26 2.78
N ALA A 261 25.69 -26.38 3.74
CA ALA A 261 25.96 -24.94 3.57
C ALA A 261 27.47 -24.69 3.55
N ALA A 262 27.86 -23.77 2.66
CA ALA A 262 29.23 -23.42 2.34
C ALA A 262 29.33 -21.88 2.26
N ALA A 263 30.53 -21.33 2.37
CA ALA A 263 30.70 -19.90 2.13
C ALA A 263 30.50 -19.58 0.64
N PHE A 264 29.83 -18.47 0.36
CA PHE A 264 29.63 -17.99 -1.01
C PHE A 264 30.63 -16.88 -1.32
N GLY A 265 30.94 -16.70 -2.60
CA GLY A 265 31.96 -15.73 -3.04
C GLY A 265 31.44 -14.29 -3.02
N ASP A 266 32.11 -13.45 -2.23
CA ASP A 266 31.90 -12.00 -2.14
C ASP A 266 32.93 -11.22 -2.99
N ASP A 267 32.80 -9.89 -3.04
CA ASP A 267 33.75 -9.02 -3.76
C ASP A 267 35.19 -9.21 -3.27
N ILE A 268 35.41 -9.51 -1.98
CA ILE A 268 36.73 -9.79 -1.41
C ILE A 268 37.33 -11.05 -2.06
N ALA A 269 36.55 -12.13 -2.17
CA ALA A 269 36.98 -13.35 -2.85
C ALA A 269 37.29 -13.11 -4.34
N ILE A 270 36.54 -12.23 -5.02
CA ILE A 270 36.78 -11.90 -6.43
C ILE A 270 38.03 -11.00 -6.60
N GLU A 271 38.29 -10.02 -5.74
CA GLU A 271 39.55 -9.27 -5.73
C GLU A 271 40.78 -10.18 -5.50
N CYS A 272 40.64 -11.19 -4.63
CA CYS A 272 41.69 -12.18 -4.40
C CYS A 272 41.95 -13.05 -5.63
N LEU A 273 40.89 -13.45 -6.36
CA LEU A 273 41.03 -14.14 -7.64
C LEU A 273 41.64 -13.22 -8.72
N ALA A 274 41.21 -11.97 -8.83
CA ALA A 274 41.78 -11.00 -9.75
C ALA A 274 43.30 -10.84 -9.51
N THR A 275 43.70 -10.77 -8.24
CA THR A 275 45.10 -10.64 -7.80
C THR A 275 45.94 -11.90 -8.03
N GLU A 276 45.41 -13.10 -7.76
CA GLU A 276 46.05 -14.40 -8.07
C GLU A 276 46.33 -14.54 -9.58
N PHE A 277 45.38 -14.15 -10.43
CA PHE A 277 45.49 -14.32 -11.89
C PHE A 277 46.03 -13.10 -12.65
N LYS A 278 46.22 -11.95 -11.98
CA LYS A 278 46.70 -10.68 -12.58
C LYS A 278 45.83 -10.20 -13.75
N ARG A 279 44.52 -10.36 -13.58
CA ARG A 279 43.46 -10.07 -14.58
C ARG A 279 42.37 -9.24 -13.94
N GLU A 280 41.82 -8.29 -14.69
CA GLU A 280 40.57 -7.63 -14.28
C GLU A 280 39.41 -8.63 -14.38
N ILE A 281 38.60 -8.75 -13.33
CA ILE A 281 37.37 -9.55 -13.35
C ILE A 281 36.16 -8.62 -13.46
N TYR A 282 35.34 -8.85 -14.48
CA TYR A 282 34.11 -8.10 -14.74
C TYR A 282 32.89 -8.97 -14.43
N VAL A 283 32.10 -8.59 -13.43
CA VAL A 283 30.80 -9.22 -13.15
C VAL A 283 29.72 -8.54 -13.99
N VAL A 284 28.90 -9.36 -14.66
CA VAL A 284 27.81 -8.95 -15.55
C VAL A 284 26.49 -9.42 -14.96
N GLN A 285 25.53 -8.50 -14.78
CA GLN A 285 24.21 -8.82 -14.24
C GLN A 285 23.10 -8.44 -15.23
N ALA A 286 22.14 -9.36 -15.42
CA ALA A 286 20.95 -9.15 -16.23
C ALA A 286 19.73 -8.74 -15.37
N HIS A 287 19.92 -7.74 -14.50
CA HIS A 287 19.07 -7.37 -13.36
C HIS A 287 19.11 -8.33 -12.15
N GLY A 288 18.87 -7.74 -10.97
CA GLY A 288 18.30 -8.36 -9.78
C GLY A 288 17.17 -7.46 -9.25
N SER A 289 16.60 -7.76 -8.09
CA SER A 289 15.54 -6.95 -7.45
C SER A 289 15.97 -5.53 -7.05
N ASP A 290 17.27 -5.32 -6.87
CA ASP A 290 17.80 -4.27 -6.01
C ASP A 290 18.09 -2.96 -6.77
N GLY A 291 17.00 -2.28 -7.16
CA GLY A 291 16.90 -0.81 -7.29
C GLY A 291 17.66 -0.08 -8.41
N MET A 292 18.78 -0.60 -8.91
CA MET A 292 19.84 0.21 -9.56
C MET A 292 19.95 0.06 -11.10
N VAL A 293 18.85 -0.11 -11.83
CA VAL A 293 18.89 -0.28 -13.31
C VAL A 293 17.89 0.62 -14.05
N GLU A 294 18.41 1.46 -14.95
CA GLU A 294 17.64 2.20 -15.97
C GLU A 294 17.22 1.24 -17.10
N GLU A 295 16.02 1.39 -17.67
CA GLU A 295 15.25 0.34 -18.40
C GLU A 295 15.87 -0.26 -19.69
N GLU A 296 17.11 0.10 -20.06
CA GLU A 296 17.69 -0.20 -21.39
C GLU A 296 19.02 -0.97 -21.42
N ASN A 297 19.72 -1.18 -20.28
CA ASN A 297 21.09 -1.71 -20.27
C ASN A 297 21.36 -2.81 -19.22
N CYS A 298 22.24 -3.77 -19.57
CA CYS A 298 22.90 -4.65 -18.59
C CYS A 298 23.82 -3.83 -17.68
N VAL A 299 23.90 -4.21 -16.41
CA VAL A 299 24.90 -3.64 -15.50
C VAL A 299 26.19 -4.46 -15.60
N PHE A 300 27.26 -3.79 -15.99
CA PHE A 300 28.62 -4.20 -15.63
C PHE A 300 28.93 -3.57 -14.27
N PHE A 301 29.37 -4.37 -13.31
CA PHE A 301 30.03 -3.83 -12.13
C PHE A 301 31.36 -3.17 -12.54
N LEU A 302 31.95 -2.37 -11.64
CA LEU A 302 33.33 -1.93 -11.85
C LEU A 302 34.24 -3.17 -11.93
N PRO A 303 35.30 -3.14 -12.77
CA PRO A 303 36.25 -4.25 -12.78
C PRO A 303 36.91 -4.39 -11.42
N HIS A 304 36.82 -5.60 -10.87
CA HIS A 304 37.61 -6.00 -9.71
C HIS A 304 39.04 -6.18 -10.18
N LYS A 305 39.92 -5.28 -9.74
CA LYS A 305 41.29 -5.17 -10.24
C LYS A 305 42.26 -5.95 -9.35
N PRO A 306 43.31 -6.56 -9.92
CA PRO A 306 44.41 -7.08 -9.12
C PRO A 306 45.08 -5.97 -8.30
N ARG A 307 45.59 -6.32 -7.11
CA ARG A 307 46.53 -5.49 -6.33
C ARG A 307 47.94 -5.39 -6.96
N SER A 308 48.16 -6.06 -8.09
CA SER A 308 49.39 -6.06 -8.88
C SER A 308 49.11 -5.63 -10.34
N GLU A 309 50.15 -5.46 -11.17
CA GLU A 309 49.95 -5.08 -12.58
C GLU A 309 49.07 -6.10 -13.32
N VAL A 310 48.12 -5.62 -14.13
CA VAL A 310 47.34 -6.45 -15.04
C VAL A 310 48.25 -6.90 -16.19
N ILE A 311 48.35 -8.22 -16.41
CA ILE A 311 49.23 -8.82 -17.43
C ILE A 311 48.43 -9.52 -18.54
N GLU A 312 47.25 -10.04 -18.20
CA GLU A 312 46.41 -10.82 -19.12
C GLU A 312 45.08 -10.12 -19.47
N SER A 313 44.38 -10.67 -20.47
CA SER A 313 43.03 -10.23 -20.85
C SER A 313 42.03 -10.39 -19.69
N PRO A 314 40.91 -9.64 -19.67
CA PRO A 314 39.94 -9.74 -18.58
C PRO A 314 39.30 -11.13 -18.44
N VAL A 315 38.67 -11.37 -17.29
CA VAL A 315 37.74 -12.48 -17.06
C VAL A 315 36.33 -11.89 -16.96
N PHE A 316 35.34 -12.60 -17.49
CA PHE A 316 33.93 -12.19 -17.37
C PHE A 316 33.14 -13.29 -16.64
N LEU A 317 32.31 -12.87 -15.68
CA LEU A 317 31.42 -13.73 -14.91
C LEU A 317 29.99 -13.23 -15.05
N PHE A 318 29.03 -14.13 -15.18
CA PHE A 318 27.61 -13.83 -15.20
C PHE A 318 27.00 -14.10 -13.83
N MET A 319 26.30 -13.12 -13.26
CA MET A 319 25.62 -13.23 -11.98
C MET A 319 24.13 -13.40 -12.22
N LYS A 320 23.58 -14.59 -11.95
CA LYS A 320 22.14 -14.90 -12.08
C LYS A 320 21.29 -14.25 -10.97
N GLY A 321 21.92 -13.78 -9.89
CA GLY A 321 21.28 -13.12 -8.76
C GLY A 321 21.01 -14.04 -7.56
N THR A 322 20.60 -13.43 -6.45
CA THR A 322 20.28 -14.09 -5.19
C THR A 322 18.98 -14.91 -5.28
N GLY A 323 18.94 -16.03 -4.55
CA GLY A 323 17.77 -16.93 -4.47
C GLY A 323 17.82 -18.17 -5.38
N TRP A 324 18.81 -18.29 -6.28
CA TRP A 324 19.09 -19.53 -7.02
C TRP A 324 19.89 -20.53 -6.20
N CYS A 325 20.76 -20.04 -5.32
CA CYS A 325 21.31 -20.81 -4.22
C CYS A 325 20.32 -20.77 -3.05
N GLY A 326 19.96 -21.93 -2.47
CA GLY A 326 18.94 -22.07 -1.40
C GLY A 326 19.31 -21.46 -0.03
N GLY A 327 20.29 -20.55 0.01
CA GLY A 327 20.78 -19.85 1.19
C GLY A 327 21.08 -18.37 0.92
N GLY A 328 20.31 -17.73 0.02
CA GLY A 328 20.28 -16.26 -0.14
C GLY A 328 21.42 -15.60 -0.93
N ALA A 329 22.47 -16.33 -1.30
CA ALA A 329 23.65 -15.78 -1.97
C ALA A 329 23.60 -15.78 -3.51
N ASP A 330 24.50 -15.01 -4.13
CA ASP A 330 24.64 -14.91 -5.58
C ASP A 330 25.18 -16.18 -6.24
N HIS A 331 24.59 -16.53 -7.39
CA HIS A 331 25.03 -17.61 -8.24
C HIS A 331 25.82 -17.09 -9.45
N TYR A 332 27.04 -17.61 -9.63
CA TYR A 332 27.98 -17.22 -10.68
C TYR A 332 28.14 -18.29 -11.77
N GLU A 333 28.11 -17.86 -13.03
CA GLU A 333 28.35 -18.68 -14.22
C GLU A 333 29.45 -18.09 -15.11
N PRO A 334 30.17 -18.90 -15.90
CA PRO A 334 31.23 -18.43 -16.78
C PRO A 334 30.70 -17.67 -18.01
N LEU A 335 31.41 -16.59 -18.39
CA LEU A 335 31.29 -15.97 -19.71
C LEU A 335 32.58 -16.19 -20.49
N ILE A 336 32.49 -16.94 -21.59
CA ILE A 336 33.62 -17.17 -22.49
C ILE A 336 33.78 -15.93 -23.38
N ALA A 337 34.96 -15.30 -23.30
CA ALA A 337 35.26 -14.04 -23.96
C ALA A 337 36.07 -14.25 -25.24
N SER A 338 35.39 -14.29 -26.38
CA SER A 338 36.02 -14.47 -27.68
C SER A 338 36.42 -13.11 -28.32
N PRO A 339 37.69 -12.88 -28.67
CA PRO A 339 38.10 -11.63 -29.29
C PRO A 339 37.58 -11.52 -30.73
N SER A 340 37.02 -10.36 -31.08
CA SER A 340 36.38 -10.10 -32.38
C SER A 340 37.03 -8.92 -33.10
N GLN A 341 37.25 -9.06 -34.42
CA GLN A 341 37.90 -8.04 -35.25
C GLN A 341 36.94 -6.96 -35.78
N ILE A 342 35.64 -7.01 -35.42
CA ILE A 342 34.62 -6.14 -36.03
C ILE A 342 34.66 -4.72 -35.45
N ILE A 343 35.50 -3.87 -36.01
CA ILE A 343 35.37 -2.40 -35.91
C ILE A 343 34.35 -1.94 -36.95
N SER A 344 33.07 -2.23 -36.70
CA SER A 344 31.98 -1.62 -37.46
C SER A 344 31.80 -0.18 -37.01
N GLN A 345 32.46 0.77 -37.70
CA GLN A 345 32.09 2.18 -37.59
C GLN A 345 30.67 2.37 -38.15
N GLU A 346 29.66 2.40 -37.27
CA GLU A 346 28.34 2.85 -37.68
C GLU A 346 28.42 4.25 -38.29
N LYS A 347 27.64 4.46 -39.35
CA LYS A 347 27.80 5.60 -40.25
C LYS A 347 27.59 6.90 -39.48
N LYS A 348 28.63 7.74 -39.42
CA LYS A 348 28.49 9.17 -39.10
C LYS A 348 27.54 9.82 -40.09
N CYS A 349 26.25 9.86 -39.78
CA CYS A 349 25.29 10.71 -40.47
C CYS A 349 25.69 12.17 -40.17
N PRO A 350 26.02 13.00 -41.18
CA PRO A 350 26.35 14.39 -40.96
C PRO A 350 25.07 15.16 -40.66
N PHE A 351 24.67 15.19 -39.38
CA PHE A 351 23.58 16.04 -38.90
C PHE A 351 24.02 17.51 -38.95
N ASN A 352 23.98 18.08 -40.15
CA ASN A 352 24.26 19.49 -40.40
C ASN A 352 23.32 20.35 -39.55
N PHE A 353 23.93 21.22 -38.74
CA PHE A 353 23.29 22.16 -37.81
C PHE A 353 22.63 23.34 -38.57
N LEU A 354 21.82 23.04 -39.58
CA LEU A 354 21.26 24.01 -40.54
C LEU A 354 19.84 23.67 -41.04
N SER A 355 19.39 22.41 -40.95
CA SER A 355 18.07 22.00 -41.46
C SER A 355 16.90 22.55 -40.62
N MET A 356 17.03 22.53 -39.29
CA MET A 356 15.95 22.94 -38.37
C MET A 356 15.79 24.47 -38.25
N PHE A 357 16.74 25.26 -38.78
CA PHE A 357 16.68 26.72 -38.78
C PHE A 357 15.97 27.27 -40.03
N LEU A 358 16.04 26.56 -41.17
CA LEU A 358 15.43 27.01 -42.43
C LEU A 358 13.90 26.95 -42.44
N MET A 359 13.28 26.02 -41.71
CA MET A 359 11.82 25.88 -41.68
C MET A 359 11.13 26.88 -40.73
N PHE A 360 11.87 27.51 -39.80
CA PHE A 360 11.32 28.50 -38.86
C PHE A 360 11.56 29.96 -39.29
N CYS A 361 12.52 30.22 -40.20
CA CYS A 361 12.92 31.56 -40.61
C CYS A 361 12.41 32.02 -41.99
N LEU A 362 11.66 31.20 -42.73
CA LEU A 362 11.08 31.55 -44.03
C LEU A 362 9.66 32.14 -43.98
N LEU A 363 9.08 32.34 -42.79
CA LEU A 363 7.73 32.87 -42.60
C LEU A 363 7.65 34.09 -41.66
N ASN A 364 8.72 34.90 -41.58
CA ASN A 364 8.59 36.30 -41.15
C ASN A 364 9.80 37.17 -41.49
N GLN A 365 9.75 37.90 -42.62
CA GLN A 365 10.32 39.24 -42.71
C GLN A 365 9.75 40.03 -43.91
N ASN A 366 8.67 40.78 -43.65
CA ASN A 366 8.60 42.18 -44.09
C ASN A 366 7.57 42.93 -43.23
N LEU A 367 8.10 43.56 -42.18
CA LEU A 367 7.42 44.59 -41.40
C LEU A 367 7.36 45.87 -42.25
N LEU A 368 6.21 46.57 -42.33
CA LEU A 368 6.07 48.04 -42.15
C LEU A 368 4.63 48.56 -42.41
N PHE A 369 4.15 49.42 -41.49
CA PHE A 369 3.08 50.44 -41.56
C PHE A 369 1.60 50.13 -41.93
N LEU A 370 0.82 49.91 -40.85
CA LEU A 370 -0.38 50.66 -40.41
C LEU A 370 -1.44 51.24 -41.39
N ILE A 371 -2.68 50.73 -41.20
CA ILE A 371 -3.96 51.46 -41.08
C ILE A 371 -4.59 52.13 -42.33
N ALA A 372 -5.49 51.34 -42.94
CA ALA A 372 -6.83 51.67 -43.51
C ALA A 372 -7.26 53.15 -43.67
N PRO A 373 -7.91 53.51 -44.80
CA PRO A 373 -9.39 53.41 -44.83
C PRO A 373 -10.06 53.16 -46.22
N TYR A 374 -11.40 53.06 -46.17
CA TYR A 374 -12.40 53.41 -47.22
C TYR A 374 -12.73 52.50 -48.43
N LEU A 375 -14.06 52.44 -48.64
CA LEU A 375 -14.84 52.32 -49.89
C LEU A 375 -15.14 50.97 -50.56
N VAL A 376 -16.37 50.92 -51.08
CA VAL A 376 -17.05 49.88 -51.87
C VAL A 376 -17.23 50.41 -53.31
N VAL A 377 -17.78 49.58 -54.22
CA VAL A 377 -18.50 49.92 -55.48
C VAL A 377 -17.74 49.68 -56.79
N ARG A 378 -18.27 48.76 -57.61
CA ARG A 378 -18.81 48.98 -58.97
C ARG A 378 -19.50 47.70 -59.49
N LEU A 379 -20.65 47.72 -60.16
CA LEU A 379 -21.76 48.70 -60.15
C LEU A 379 -23.07 47.96 -60.56
N ASN A 380 -24.24 48.56 -60.29
CA ASN A 380 -25.57 47.97 -60.49
C ASN A 380 -25.89 47.57 -61.95
N LEU A 381 -26.82 46.61 -62.14
CA LEU A 381 -28.19 46.92 -62.61
C LEU A 381 -29.19 45.74 -62.59
N THR A 382 -30.45 46.08 -62.25
CA THR A 382 -31.75 45.47 -62.64
C THR A 382 -32.28 44.14 -62.07
N MET A 383 -33.55 44.24 -61.62
CA MET A 383 -34.68 43.28 -61.66
C MET A 383 -34.81 42.11 -60.66
N ALA A 384 -35.90 42.18 -59.87
CA ALA A 384 -37.04 41.24 -59.77
C ALA A 384 -36.82 39.70 -59.82
N SER A 385 -37.56 38.85 -59.07
CA SER A 385 -38.62 39.06 -58.05
C SER A 385 -39.05 37.71 -57.42
N LEU A 386 -39.94 37.75 -56.41
CA LEU A 386 -40.68 36.63 -55.77
C LEU A 386 -39.80 35.74 -54.84
N SER A 387 -39.92 35.74 -53.50
CA SER A 387 -41.04 35.52 -52.54
C SER A 387 -41.26 34.04 -52.19
N SER A 388 -41.63 33.64 -50.96
CA SER A 388 -42.33 34.40 -49.91
C SER A 388 -42.12 33.89 -48.46
N SER A 389 -41.96 34.83 -47.51
CA SER A 389 -42.72 34.99 -46.23
C SER A 389 -42.68 33.91 -45.12
N VAL A 390 -42.76 34.18 -43.80
CA VAL A 390 -42.91 35.42 -42.96
C VAL A 390 -42.59 35.01 -41.48
N THR A 391 -41.60 35.56 -40.75
CA THR A 391 -41.63 36.65 -39.71
C THR A 391 -42.72 36.54 -38.63
N SER A 392 -42.58 36.94 -37.34
CA SER A 392 -41.51 37.46 -36.43
C SER A 392 -42.04 37.29 -34.95
N ARG A 393 -41.53 37.76 -33.80
CA ARG A 393 -40.57 38.77 -33.23
C ARG A 393 -40.01 38.17 -31.90
N SER A 394 -38.93 38.56 -31.20
CA SER A 394 -38.03 39.74 -31.12
C SER A 394 -38.40 40.87 -30.15
N TYR A 395 -37.67 40.98 -29.02
CA TYR A 395 -37.02 42.16 -28.37
C TYR A 395 -36.14 41.62 -27.19
N ARG A 396 -34.91 42.04 -26.79
CA ARG A 396 -34.08 43.29 -26.75
C ARG A 396 -34.53 44.33 -25.70
N SER A 397 -33.68 45.07 -24.96
CA SER A 397 -32.19 45.20 -24.87
C SER A 397 -31.74 46.10 -23.68
N GLY A 398 -30.46 46.03 -23.22
CA GLY A 398 -29.77 47.03 -22.35
C GLY A 398 -28.68 46.36 -21.45
N TYR A 399 -27.38 46.72 -21.34
CA TYR A 399 -26.55 47.96 -21.43
C TYR A 399 -26.81 48.99 -20.29
N LEU A 400 -25.83 49.68 -19.66
CA LEU A 400 -24.35 49.84 -19.73
C LEU A 400 -23.75 49.78 -18.27
N GLY A 401 -22.45 49.87 -17.95
CA GLY A 401 -21.19 50.01 -18.70
C GLY A 401 -20.22 51.09 -18.13
N SER A 402 -18.89 50.81 -18.14
CA SER A 402 -17.76 51.73 -17.77
C SER A 402 -17.54 52.02 -16.25
N PHE A 403 -16.39 52.49 -15.71
CA PHE A 403 -15.04 52.77 -16.28
C PHE A 403 -13.87 52.62 -15.22
N SER A 404 -12.77 53.40 -15.33
CA SER A 404 -11.54 53.40 -14.49
C SER A 404 -10.81 54.77 -14.62
N PRO A 405 -9.48 55.01 -14.37
CA PRO A 405 -8.42 54.36 -13.54
C PRO A 405 -7.53 55.38 -12.73
N LEU A 406 -6.40 54.97 -12.08
CA LEU A 406 -5.01 55.50 -12.26
C LEU A 406 -3.98 55.22 -11.11
N LYS A 407 -2.69 55.11 -11.51
CA LYS A 407 -1.34 55.31 -10.86
C LYS A 407 -1.27 55.72 -9.36
N GLY A 408 -0.27 55.37 -8.53
CA GLY A 408 1.02 54.67 -8.71
C GLY A 408 2.14 55.25 -7.79
N SER A 409 3.28 54.55 -7.61
CA SER A 409 4.59 55.04 -7.07
C SER A 409 4.85 55.17 -5.53
N ASN A 410 5.54 54.14 -4.96
CA ASN A 410 6.89 54.23 -4.34
C ASN A 410 7.19 55.13 -3.09
N ARG A 411 7.46 54.53 -1.90
CA ARG A 411 8.77 54.57 -1.17
C ARG A 411 8.80 54.03 0.28
N GLN A 412 9.92 53.36 0.59
CA GLN A 412 10.73 53.32 1.83
C GLN A 412 10.23 52.77 3.20
N ARG A 413 11.08 51.88 3.73
CA ARG A 413 11.29 51.33 5.10
C ARG A 413 11.69 52.44 6.12
N PRO A 414 11.62 52.24 7.48
CA PRO A 414 12.29 51.16 8.22
C PRO A 414 11.57 50.54 9.44
N LEU A 415 12.29 49.66 10.15
CA LEU A 415 11.84 48.85 11.28
C LEU A 415 12.06 49.52 12.64
N SER A 416 11.32 49.07 13.65
CA SER A 416 11.85 48.88 15.02
C SER A 416 11.09 47.75 15.74
N PHE A 417 11.82 46.87 16.44
CA PHE A 417 11.25 45.95 17.43
C PHE A 417 10.93 46.71 18.73
N LEU A 418 9.98 46.21 19.51
CA LEU A 418 10.19 45.93 20.95
C LEU A 418 9.10 45.02 21.52
N SER A 419 9.40 44.43 22.69
CA SER A 419 8.65 43.33 23.31
C SER A 419 7.84 43.76 24.53
N ALA A 420 6.64 43.17 24.73
CA ALA A 420 6.03 43.02 26.04
C ALA A 420 5.03 41.85 26.07
N SER A 421 5.18 40.96 27.05
CA SER A 421 4.08 40.10 27.54
C SER A 421 3.47 40.77 28.76
N PRO A 422 2.17 40.55 29.02
CA PRO A 422 1.78 40.22 30.39
C PRO A 422 0.84 39.00 30.48
N ARG A 423 0.55 38.61 31.72
CA ARG A 423 -0.16 37.37 32.08
C ARG A 423 -1.68 37.55 32.10
N GLY A 424 -2.38 36.47 31.73
CA GLY A 424 -3.55 35.90 32.41
C GLY A 424 -4.66 36.81 32.95
N LEU A 425 -5.85 36.68 32.35
CA LEU A 425 -7.14 36.98 32.94
C LEU A 425 -8.14 35.91 32.50
N SER A 426 -9.14 35.62 33.33
CA SER A 426 -10.10 34.53 33.12
C SER A 426 -11.55 35.02 33.04
N SER A 427 -12.38 34.16 32.47
CA SER A 427 -13.82 33.95 32.75
C SER A 427 -14.87 34.36 31.70
N HIS A 428 -15.94 33.55 31.70
CA HIS A 428 -17.27 33.64 31.08
C HIS A 428 -17.45 33.85 29.55
N GLU A 429 -17.86 32.73 28.94
CA GLU A 429 -19.10 32.56 28.14
C GLU A 429 -19.51 33.59 27.08
N LEU A 430 -19.67 33.09 25.85
CA LEU A 430 -20.75 33.53 24.95
C LEU A 430 -21.18 32.35 24.06
N CYS A 431 -22.24 31.64 24.48
CA CYS A 431 -22.80 30.49 23.77
C CYS A 431 -24.05 30.88 22.99
N VAL A 432 -24.03 30.73 21.66
CA VAL A 432 -25.17 31.06 20.79
C VAL A 432 -26.06 29.83 20.61
N ARG A 433 -27.18 29.78 21.33
CA ARG A 433 -28.25 28.80 21.10
C ARG A 433 -29.22 29.29 20.03
N PHE A 434 -29.43 28.48 18.98
CA PHE A 434 -30.65 28.56 18.17
C PHE A 434 -31.84 28.00 18.97
N GLN A 435 -32.95 28.73 19.01
CA GLN A 435 -34.23 28.22 19.48
C GLN A 435 -35.20 28.06 18.31
N ARG A 436 -35.87 26.90 18.23
CA ARG A 436 -37.16 26.78 17.52
C ARG A 436 -38.25 27.12 18.53
N ASN A 437 -39.19 27.99 18.13
CA ASN A 437 -40.31 28.37 18.99
C ASN A 437 -41.37 27.25 19.04
N SER A 438 -41.83 26.95 20.25
CA SER A 438 -43.14 26.32 20.49
C SER A 438 -43.83 27.12 21.59
N THR A 439 -45.04 27.62 21.31
CA THR A 439 -45.69 28.65 22.14
C THR A 439 -46.92 28.12 22.85
N ARG A 440 -46.81 27.77 24.15
CA ARG A 440 -47.97 27.74 25.05
C ARG A 440 -47.63 27.72 26.56
N SER A 441 -47.60 28.91 27.16
CA SER A 441 -48.11 29.15 28.52
C SER A 441 -48.26 30.65 28.74
N SER A 442 -49.33 31.08 29.42
CA SER A 442 -49.70 32.49 29.60
C SER A 442 -49.67 32.90 31.07
N VAL A 443 -48.89 33.92 31.42
CA VAL A 443 -49.01 34.66 32.68
C VAL A 443 -48.86 36.16 32.39
N PHE A 444 -49.83 36.96 32.80
CA PHE A 444 -49.73 38.42 32.82
C PHE A 444 -48.93 38.88 34.05
N MET A 445 -48.19 39.99 33.95
CA MET A 445 -48.28 41.10 34.92
C MET A 445 -47.58 42.38 34.43
N GLN A 446 -48.26 43.48 34.67
CA GLN A 446 -48.09 44.87 34.24
C GLN A 446 -46.69 45.53 34.34
N ASP A 447 -46.40 46.31 33.29
CA ASP A 447 -45.92 47.71 33.26
C ASP A 447 -45.34 48.38 34.54
N GLY A 448 -44.20 49.05 34.36
CA GLY A 448 -43.66 50.04 35.30
C GLY A 448 -42.52 50.86 34.67
N ALA A 449 -42.81 52.08 34.20
CA ALA A 449 -41.87 52.91 33.42
C ALA A 449 -41.12 53.95 34.28
N ILE A 450 -39.99 54.48 33.76
CA ILE A 450 -39.49 55.85 33.97
C ILE A 450 -38.43 56.21 32.91
N VAL A 451 -38.28 57.50 32.62
CA VAL A 451 -37.41 58.13 31.59
C VAL A 451 -36.52 59.15 32.35
N THR A 452 -35.25 59.46 32.04
CA THR A 452 -34.74 60.27 30.91
C THR A 452 -33.20 60.41 30.92
N ASN A 453 -32.59 60.55 29.72
CA ASN A 453 -31.38 61.35 29.39
C ASN A 453 -30.00 60.99 30.02
N SER A 454 -28.84 61.18 29.37
CA SER A 454 -28.49 61.76 28.04
C SER A 454 -27.07 61.39 27.57
N ASN A 455 -26.86 61.29 26.24
CA ASN A 455 -25.59 61.46 25.46
C ASN A 455 -24.38 60.55 25.80
N SER A 456 -23.48 60.13 24.89
CA SER A 456 -23.34 60.15 23.41
C SER A 456 -22.18 59.17 23.06
N THR A 457 -21.99 58.55 21.89
CA THR A 457 -21.73 59.10 20.53
C THR A 457 -21.66 57.94 19.52
N GLU A 458 -21.97 58.22 18.23
CA GLU A 458 -21.49 57.52 17.01
C GLU A 458 -21.71 55.98 16.82
N SER A 459 -21.60 55.42 15.61
CA SER A 459 -22.14 55.83 14.30
C SER A 459 -22.18 54.60 13.36
N ALA A 460 -23.26 54.42 12.58
CA ALA A 460 -23.33 53.64 11.31
C ALA A 460 -24.79 53.35 10.90
N SER A 461 -25.39 54.20 10.07
CA SER A 461 -26.65 53.86 9.39
C SER A 461 -26.60 54.30 7.94
N SER A 462 -26.75 53.35 7.00
CA SER A 462 -27.11 53.52 5.56
C SER A 462 -26.95 52.21 4.75
N LEU A 463 -27.50 51.08 5.22
CA LEU A 463 -27.45 49.82 4.43
C LEU A 463 -28.58 48.81 4.75
N LYS A 464 -29.74 49.27 5.25
CA LYS A 464 -30.91 48.41 5.56
C LYS A 464 -32.06 48.44 4.53
N GLY A 465 -32.06 49.37 3.57
CA GLY A 465 -33.19 49.56 2.65
C GLY A 465 -33.35 48.53 1.51
N PHE A 466 -32.42 47.57 1.35
CA PHE A 466 -32.35 46.71 0.15
C PHE A 466 -32.59 45.21 0.39
N LYS A 467 -33.05 44.81 1.60
CA LYS A 467 -33.29 43.38 1.93
C LYS A 467 -34.76 42.99 2.13
N GLU A 468 -35.64 43.91 2.51
CA GLU A 468 -37.05 43.58 2.81
C GLU A 468 -37.88 43.46 1.53
N GLU A 469 -37.60 44.28 0.51
CA GLU A 469 -38.37 44.30 -0.75
C GLU A 469 -38.14 43.03 -1.61
N VAL A 470 -36.95 42.41 -1.56
CA VAL A 470 -36.65 41.15 -2.26
C VAL A 470 -37.26 39.93 -1.56
N LEU A 471 -37.35 39.93 -0.23
CA LEU A 471 -37.97 38.85 0.54
C LEU A 471 -39.50 38.82 0.41
N SER A 472 -40.13 39.98 0.20
CA SER A 472 -41.58 40.09 0.02
C SER A 472 -42.09 39.39 -1.25
N VAL A 473 -41.36 39.52 -2.36
CA VAL A 473 -41.73 38.95 -3.67
C VAL A 473 -41.62 37.41 -3.64
N LEU A 474 -40.50 36.88 -3.15
CA LEU A 474 -40.27 35.42 -3.07
C LEU A 474 -41.27 34.70 -2.14
N SER A 475 -41.87 35.41 -1.19
CA SER A 475 -42.88 34.85 -0.28
C SER A 475 -44.28 34.76 -0.91
N GLN A 476 -44.55 35.41 -2.05
CA GLN A 476 -45.88 35.40 -2.68
C GLN A 476 -46.09 34.31 -3.74
N GLU A 477 -45.03 33.80 -4.38
CA GLU A 477 -45.16 32.68 -5.33
C GLU A 477 -45.19 31.31 -4.62
N ALA A 478 -44.58 31.18 -3.45
CA ALA A 478 -44.68 29.98 -2.61
C ALA A 478 -46.08 29.76 -1.99
N ALA A 479 -46.94 30.79 -2.02
CA ALA A 479 -48.21 30.82 -1.28
C ALA A 479 -49.46 30.43 -2.12
N LYS A 480 -49.29 29.71 -3.24
CA LYS A 480 -50.39 29.42 -4.20
C LYS A 480 -50.62 27.95 -4.57
N VAL A 481 -50.06 27.01 -3.80
CA VAL A 481 -50.43 25.59 -3.83
C VAL A 481 -50.62 25.14 -2.38
N GLY A 482 -51.79 25.43 -1.78
CA GLY A 482 -51.91 25.37 -0.31
C GLY A 482 -53.32 25.46 0.31
N GLU A 483 -54.40 25.19 -0.41
CA GLU A 483 -55.74 24.97 0.19
C GLU A 483 -56.32 23.68 -0.41
N GLY A 484 -56.37 22.58 0.35
CA GLY A 484 -56.84 21.31 -0.24
C GLY A 484 -56.79 20.00 0.56
N SER A 485 -56.12 19.89 1.71
CA SER A 485 -56.31 18.75 2.64
C SER A 485 -55.64 18.98 4.01
N ASP A 486 -56.44 19.16 5.06
CA ASP A 486 -55.96 19.05 6.44
C ASP A 486 -56.10 17.58 6.89
N GLY A 487 -55.01 16.98 7.39
CA GLY A 487 -54.96 15.54 7.64
C GLY A 487 -53.59 14.89 7.43
N GLN A 488 -52.57 15.33 8.17
CA GLN A 488 -51.32 14.56 8.26
C GLN A 488 -51.58 13.24 9.00
N SER A 489 -51.62 12.13 8.25
CA SER A 489 -51.69 10.78 8.82
C SER A 489 -50.44 10.50 9.64
N GLN A 490 -50.56 10.49 10.98
CA GLN A 490 -49.46 10.16 11.87
C GLN A 490 -48.89 8.78 11.52
N SER A 491 -47.60 8.74 11.17
CA SER A 491 -46.88 7.49 10.97
C SER A 491 -46.31 6.95 12.29
N THR A 492 -46.02 5.65 12.34
CA THR A 492 -45.30 5.02 13.43
C THR A 492 -44.30 3.99 12.92
N VAL A 493 -43.18 3.81 13.62
CA VAL A 493 -42.15 2.80 13.27
C VAL A 493 -42.14 1.66 14.28
N SER A 494 -42.36 0.44 13.80
CA SER A 494 -42.30 -0.80 14.58
C SER A 494 -41.02 -1.56 14.26
N ILE A 495 -40.07 -1.60 15.21
CA ILE A 495 -38.75 -2.22 15.03
C ILE A 495 -38.73 -3.60 15.69
N THR A 496 -38.71 -4.66 14.90
CA THR A 496 -38.64 -6.04 15.39
C THR A 496 -37.20 -6.56 15.35
N VAL A 497 -36.59 -6.76 16.52
CA VAL A 497 -35.28 -7.39 16.68
C VAL A 497 -35.47 -8.91 16.73
N VAL A 498 -35.35 -9.55 15.58
CA VAL A 498 -35.40 -11.01 15.44
C VAL A 498 -34.07 -11.57 15.97
N GLY A 499 -34.13 -12.50 16.91
CA GLY A 499 -32.96 -12.97 17.66
C GLY A 499 -32.61 -12.14 18.89
N ALA A 500 -33.56 -11.38 19.48
CA ALA A 500 -33.33 -10.46 20.60
C ALA A 500 -32.62 -11.04 21.84
N SER A 501 -32.69 -12.35 22.09
CA SER A 501 -31.94 -13.01 23.17
C SER A 501 -30.48 -13.36 22.83
N GLY A 502 -30.03 -13.05 21.61
CA GLY A 502 -28.66 -13.20 21.13
C GLY A 502 -27.72 -12.07 21.57
N ASP A 503 -26.41 -12.27 21.38
CA ASP A 503 -25.40 -11.36 21.91
C ASP A 503 -25.20 -10.07 21.11
N LEU A 504 -25.38 -10.11 19.79
CA LEU A 504 -25.35 -8.91 18.93
C LEU A 504 -26.47 -7.93 19.33
N ALA A 505 -27.70 -8.44 19.47
CA ALA A 505 -28.86 -7.68 19.93
C ALA A 505 -28.58 -6.93 21.24
N LYS A 506 -28.07 -7.62 22.25
CA LYS A 506 -27.70 -7.06 23.57
C LYS A 506 -26.55 -6.04 23.51
N LYS A 507 -25.45 -6.39 22.82
CA LYS A 507 -24.18 -5.65 22.89
C LYS A 507 -24.09 -4.49 21.90
N LYS A 508 -24.93 -4.47 20.86
CA LYS A 508 -24.96 -3.43 19.82
C LYS A 508 -26.34 -2.88 19.53
N ILE A 509 -27.32 -3.72 19.18
CA ILE A 509 -28.56 -3.24 18.56
C ILE A 509 -29.46 -2.47 19.54
N PHE A 510 -29.75 -3.02 20.73
CA PHE A 510 -30.52 -2.28 21.75
C PHE A 510 -29.78 -1.03 22.27
N PRO A 511 -28.46 -1.06 22.57
CA PRO A 511 -27.68 0.15 22.87
C PRO A 511 -27.75 1.21 21.78
N ALA A 512 -27.67 0.82 20.50
CA ALA A 512 -27.72 1.76 19.38
C ALA A 512 -29.12 2.40 19.22
N LEU A 513 -30.19 1.61 19.32
CA LEU A 513 -31.56 2.13 19.35
C LEU A 513 -31.80 3.08 20.54
N PHE A 514 -31.16 2.83 21.69
CA PHE A 514 -31.23 3.73 22.83
C PHE A 514 -30.45 5.04 22.60
N ALA A 515 -29.27 5.00 21.98
CA ALA A 515 -28.52 6.20 21.62
C ALA A 515 -29.31 7.10 20.65
N LEU A 516 -29.95 6.51 19.62
CA LEU A 516 -30.85 7.21 18.71
C LEU A 516 -32.08 7.81 19.42
N TYR A 517 -32.64 7.15 20.45
CA TYR A 517 -33.69 7.75 21.29
C TYR A 517 -33.14 8.90 22.15
N TYR A 518 -31.93 8.73 22.69
CA TYR A 518 -31.33 9.67 23.62
C TYR A 518 -30.98 11.02 22.98
N GLU A 519 -30.52 11.02 21.72
CA GLU A 519 -30.32 12.23 20.90
C GLU A 519 -31.55 12.61 20.05
N ASP A 520 -32.74 12.06 20.38
CA ASP A 520 -34.02 12.43 19.78
C ASP A 520 -34.08 12.27 18.24
N CYS A 521 -33.35 11.28 17.71
CA CYS A 521 -33.25 10.94 16.29
C CYS A 521 -34.27 9.87 15.83
N LEU A 522 -34.92 9.15 16.76
CA LEU A 522 -36.04 8.26 16.42
C LEU A 522 -37.34 9.06 16.22
N PRO A 523 -38.25 8.64 15.31
CA PRO A 523 -39.56 9.26 15.15
C PRO A 523 -40.38 9.27 16.44
N GLU A 524 -41.22 10.30 16.65
CA GLU A 524 -42.03 10.49 17.87
C GLU A 524 -42.77 9.21 18.32
N HIS A 525 -43.43 8.55 17.37
CA HIS A 525 -44.17 7.30 17.57
C HIS A 525 -43.35 6.11 17.06
N PHE A 526 -42.69 5.39 17.97
CA PHE A 526 -42.05 4.11 17.67
C PHE A 526 -42.27 3.08 18.77
N THR A 527 -42.18 1.80 18.41
CA THR A 527 -42.15 0.66 19.33
C THR A 527 -41.04 -0.32 18.95
N ILE A 528 -40.52 -1.06 19.93
CA ILE A 528 -39.47 -2.06 19.71
C ILE A 528 -39.97 -3.41 20.21
N PHE A 529 -39.94 -4.43 19.35
CA PHE A 529 -40.32 -5.80 19.66
C PHE A 529 -39.11 -6.74 19.62
N GLY A 530 -38.76 -7.35 20.74
CA GLY A 530 -37.83 -8.48 20.74
C GLY A 530 -38.56 -9.77 20.34
N TYR A 531 -38.04 -10.50 19.35
CA TYR A 531 -38.60 -11.79 18.93
C TYR A 531 -37.53 -12.88 18.99
N SER A 532 -37.75 -13.96 19.75
CA SER A 532 -36.93 -15.18 19.65
C SER A 532 -37.61 -16.41 20.25
N ARG A 533 -36.99 -17.58 20.09
CA ARG A 533 -37.49 -18.88 20.60
C ARG A 533 -37.53 -18.98 22.13
N SER A 534 -36.84 -18.09 22.84
CA SER A 534 -36.78 -18.06 24.30
C SER A 534 -38.16 -17.68 24.85
N LYS A 535 -38.67 -18.40 25.86
CA LYS A 535 -39.85 -17.91 26.60
C LYS A 535 -39.38 -16.85 27.59
N MET A 536 -39.79 -15.60 27.36
CA MET A 536 -39.49 -14.44 28.19
C MET A 536 -40.70 -13.51 28.22
N THR A 537 -40.77 -12.67 29.24
CA THR A 537 -41.72 -11.55 29.38
C THR A 537 -41.09 -10.22 29.00
N ASP A 538 -41.93 -9.20 28.74
CA ASP A 538 -41.47 -7.82 28.51
C ASP A 538 -40.58 -7.31 29.66
N ALA A 539 -40.89 -7.67 30.90
CA ALA A 539 -40.12 -7.29 32.09
C ALA A 539 -38.71 -7.92 32.08
N GLU A 540 -38.59 -9.18 31.67
CA GLU A 540 -37.31 -9.87 31.54
C GLU A 540 -36.49 -9.34 30.37
N LEU A 541 -37.13 -8.99 29.23
CA LEU A 541 -36.44 -8.28 28.14
C LEU A 541 -35.91 -6.93 28.62
N ARG A 542 -36.74 -6.11 29.29
CA ARG A 542 -36.33 -4.79 29.80
C ARG A 542 -35.17 -4.89 30.80
N ASN A 543 -35.20 -5.89 31.68
CA ASN A 543 -34.14 -6.22 32.65
C ASN A 543 -32.89 -6.87 32.01
N MET A 544 -33.00 -7.42 30.80
CA MET A 544 -31.84 -7.85 30.00
C MET A 544 -31.17 -6.63 29.35
N VAL A 545 -31.98 -5.79 28.68
CA VAL A 545 -31.52 -4.63 27.91
C VAL A 545 -30.92 -3.57 28.82
N SER A 546 -31.56 -3.23 29.95
CA SER A 546 -31.10 -2.17 30.87
C SER A 546 -29.67 -2.39 31.40
N LYS A 547 -29.22 -3.64 31.51
CA LYS A 547 -27.85 -4.01 31.92
C LYS A 547 -26.79 -3.76 30.85
N THR A 548 -27.20 -3.52 29.61
CA THR A 548 -26.34 -3.28 28.45
C THR A 548 -26.46 -1.86 27.88
N LEU A 549 -27.51 -1.13 28.25
CA LEU A 549 -27.59 0.31 27.97
C LEU A 549 -26.52 1.06 28.78
N THR A 550 -25.83 1.99 28.14
CA THR A 550 -24.80 2.82 28.77
C THR A 550 -25.06 4.28 28.43
N CYS A 551 -25.05 5.16 29.44
CA CYS A 551 -25.13 6.61 29.26
C CYS A 551 -23.79 7.14 28.75
N ARG A 552 -23.44 6.84 27.49
CA ARG A 552 -22.20 7.31 26.85
C ARG A 552 -22.24 8.82 26.62
N ILE A 553 -23.34 9.28 26.03
CA ILE A 553 -23.57 10.66 25.60
C ILE A 553 -23.89 11.56 26.81
N ASP A 554 -22.81 11.92 27.51
CA ASP A 554 -22.74 13.04 28.46
C ASP A 554 -23.47 12.86 29.80
N LYS A 555 -23.02 13.61 30.82
CA LYS A 555 -23.63 13.66 32.16
C LYS A 555 -24.88 14.54 32.19
N ARG A 556 -25.75 14.46 31.17
CA ARG A 556 -27.06 15.14 31.24
C ARG A 556 -27.82 14.53 32.41
N ALA A 557 -28.41 15.37 33.26
CA ALA A 557 -29.00 14.96 34.53
C ALA A 557 -30.19 13.99 34.43
N ASN A 558 -30.60 13.59 33.21
CA ASN A 558 -31.79 12.79 32.96
C ASN A 558 -31.61 11.55 32.06
N CYS A 559 -30.46 10.87 32.13
CA CYS A 559 -30.33 9.56 31.46
C CYS A 559 -31.25 8.49 32.06
N GLY A 560 -31.57 8.59 33.36
CA GLY A 560 -32.47 7.65 34.06
C GLY A 560 -33.88 7.62 33.49
N GLU A 561 -34.56 8.77 33.41
CA GLU A 561 -35.94 8.81 32.90
C GLU A 561 -36.00 8.48 31.41
N LYS A 562 -35.08 9.00 30.57
CA LYS A 562 -35.01 8.61 29.15
C LYS A 562 -34.79 7.10 28.97
N MET A 563 -33.99 6.45 29.83
CA MET A 563 -33.83 5.00 29.79
C MET A 563 -35.13 4.27 30.19
N GLU A 564 -35.84 4.72 31.22
CA GLU A 564 -37.13 4.12 31.56
C GLU A 564 -38.18 4.31 30.47
N GLU A 565 -38.27 5.50 29.87
CA GLU A 565 -39.18 5.79 28.75
C GLU A 565 -38.90 4.90 27.53
N PHE A 566 -37.62 4.74 27.17
CA PHE A 566 -37.19 3.83 26.11
C PHE A 566 -37.62 2.39 26.43
N LEU A 567 -37.34 1.91 27.65
CA LEU A 567 -37.70 0.56 28.08
C LEU A 567 -39.23 0.34 28.12
N LYS A 568 -40.04 1.37 28.43
CA LYS A 568 -41.51 1.34 28.35
C LYS A 568 -42.01 1.13 26.91
N ARG A 569 -41.23 1.47 25.88
CA ARG A 569 -41.51 1.22 24.44
C ARG A 569 -40.99 -0.14 23.93
N CYS A 570 -40.27 -0.90 24.75
CA CYS A 570 -39.75 -2.23 24.42
C CYS A 570 -40.72 -3.34 24.89
N PHE A 571 -41.08 -4.25 24.00
CA PHE A 571 -42.00 -5.38 24.20
C PHE A 571 -41.37 -6.69 23.69
N TYR A 572 -41.92 -7.84 24.07
CA TYR A 572 -41.40 -9.15 23.67
C TYR A 572 -42.48 -10.09 23.13
N HIS A 573 -42.07 -10.99 22.23
CA HIS A 573 -42.89 -12.10 21.78
C HIS A 573 -42.02 -13.34 21.51
N SER A 574 -42.41 -14.47 22.08
CA SER A 574 -41.73 -15.75 21.90
C SER A 574 -42.34 -16.52 20.73
N GLY A 575 -41.52 -16.96 19.77
CA GLY A 575 -41.99 -17.72 18.62
C GLY A 575 -40.86 -18.41 17.85
N GLN A 576 -41.22 -19.26 16.89
CA GLN A 576 -40.25 -19.98 16.04
C GLN A 576 -39.88 -19.20 14.77
N TYR A 577 -38.67 -19.48 14.27
CA TYR A 577 -38.06 -19.01 13.01
C TYR A 577 -38.95 -19.08 11.76
N ASP A 578 -39.60 -20.22 11.68
CA ASP A 578 -40.12 -20.91 10.50
C ASP A 578 -41.65 -21.07 10.55
N SER A 579 -42.29 -20.46 11.54
CA SER A 579 -43.70 -20.65 11.84
C SER A 579 -44.53 -19.43 11.50
N GLN A 580 -45.31 -19.56 10.41
CA GLN A 580 -46.28 -18.57 9.94
C GLN A 580 -47.27 -18.14 11.03
N GLU A 581 -47.69 -19.08 11.89
CA GLU A 581 -48.64 -18.85 12.98
C GLU A 581 -48.07 -17.87 14.01
N HIS A 582 -46.86 -18.11 14.51
CA HIS A 582 -46.18 -17.20 15.46
C HIS A 582 -45.90 -15.81 14.85
N PHE A 583 -45.62 -15.71 13.54
CA PHE A 583 -45.51 -14.41 12.87
C PHE A 583 -46.87 -13.71 12.69
N THR A 584 -47.97 -14.45 12.65
CA THR A 584 -49.34 -13.88 12.64
C THR A 584 -49.74 -13.41 14.04
N GLU A 585 -49.32 -14.10 15.10
CA GLU A 585 -49.42 -13.61 16.49
C GLU A 585 -48.60 -12.34 16.71
N LEU A 586 -47.39 -12.27 16.14
CA LEU A 586 -46.55 -11.07 16.14
C LEU A 586 -47.26 -9.90 15.45
N ASP A 587 -47.76 -10.09 14.23
CA ASP A 587 -48.51 -9.06 13.48
C ASP A 587 -49.70 -8.51 14.27
N LYS A 588 -50.44 -9.37 14.98
CA LYS A 588 -51.52 -8.93 15.86
C LYS A 588 -51.02 -7.98 16.94
N LYS A 589 -49.93 -8.31 17.64
CA LYS A 589 -49.30 -7.41 18.63
C LYS A 589 -48.81 -6.10 17.99
N LEU A 590 -48.21 -6.17 16.81
CA LEU A 590 -47.77 -4.98 16.07
C LEU A 590 -48.97 -4.06 15.79
N LYS A 591 -50.08 -4.60 15.26
CA LYS A 591 -51.32 -3.84 14.98
C LYS A 591 -51.96 -3.25 16.24
N GLU A 592 -51.95 -3.98 17.35
CA GLU A 592 -52.44 -3.51 18.66
C GLU A 592 -51.67 -2.27 19.14
N HIS A 593 -50.35 -2.19 18.91
CA HIS A 593 -49.51 -1.05 19.28
C HIS A 593 -49.45 0.07 18.22
N GLU A 594 -49.59 -0.26 16.94
CA GLU A 594 -49.66 0.70 15.83
C GLU A 594 -50.92 1.58 15.90
N ALA A 595 -52.00 1.03 16.48
CA ALA A 595 -53.26 1.73 16.80
C ALA A 595 -53.90 2.44 15.60
N GLY A 596 -53.85 1.83 14.41
CA GLY A 596 -54.47 2.33 13.19
C GLY A 596 -53.70 3.42 12.45
N ARG A 597 -52.49 3.79 12.91
CA ARG A 597 -51.57 4.69 12.20
C ARG A 597 -51.04 4.09 10.89
N MET A 598 -50.39 4.92 10.08
CA MET A 598 -49.53 4.43 8.99
C MET A 598 -48.31 3.74 9.58
N SER A 599 -48.22 2.41 9.52
CA SER A 599 -47.16 1.66 10.19
C SER A 599 -46.02 1.27 9.25
N ASN A 600 -44.82 1.63 9.67
CA ASN A 600 -43.58 1.32 8.97
C ASN A 600 -42.83 0.25 9.77
N ARG A 601 -42.51 -0.90 9.16
CA ARG A 601 -42.02 -2.09 9.86
C ARG A 601 -40.59 -2.43 9.47
N LEU A 602 -39.69 -2.43 10.46
CA LEU A 602 -38.27 -2.74 10.29
C LEU A 602 -37.93 -4.04 11.02
N PHE A 603 -37.51 -5.07 10.29
CA PHE A 603 -37.08 -6.35 10.87
C PHE A 603 -35.56 -6.45 10.87
N TYR A 604 -34.93 -6.55 12.04
CA TYR A 604 -33.49 -6.77 12.19
C TYR A 604 -33.21 -8.24 12.42
N LEU A 605 -32.48 -8.90 11.52
CA LEU A 605 -32.16 -10.33 11.63
C LEU A 605 -30.86 -10.59 12.40
N SER A 606 -30.89 -10.44 13.73
CA SER A 606 -29.80 -10.83 14.65
C SER A 606 -29.78 -12.35 14.90
N ILE A 607 -29.84 -13.15 13.84
CA ILE A 607 -29.94 -14.62 13.84
C ILE A 607 -28.89 -15.27 12.90
N PRO A 608 -28.59 -16.57 13.04
CA PRO A 608 -27.73 -17.29 12.10
C PRO A 608 -28.24 -17.27 10.64
N PRO A 609 -27.37 -17.19 9.61
CA PRO A 609 -27.78 -17.02 8.22
C PRO A 609 -28.69 -18.14 7.67
N ASN A 610 -28.54 -19.35 8.18
CA ASN A 610 -29.36 -20.51 7.79
C ASN A 610 -30.84 -20.40 8.24
N ILE A 611 -31.24 -19.31 8.90
CA ILE A 611 -32.60 -19.02 9.35
C ILE A 611 -33.14 -17.73 8.67
N PHE A 612 -32.30 -16.99 7.92
CA PHE A 612 -32.72 -15.73 7.28
C PHE A 612 -33.91 -15.92 6.33
N VAL A 613 -33.87 -16.95 5.47
CA VAL A 613 -34.92 -17.17 4.45
C VAL A 613 -36.26 -17.50 5.09
N ASP A 614 -36.29 -18.36 6.10
CA ASP A 614 -37.53 -18.75 6.80
C ASP A 614 -38.14 -17.59 7.59
N ALA A 615 -37.30 -16.82 8.30
CA ALA A 615 -37.72 -15.63 9.02
C ALA A 615 -38.26 -14.53 8.07
N VAL A 616 -37.60 -14.32 6.92
CA VAL A 616 -38.03 -13.37 5.88
C VAL A 616 -39.34 -13.80 5.23
N LYS A 617 -39.47 -15.09 4.90
CA LYS A 617 -40.69 -15.68 4.34
C LYS A 617 -41.89 -15.43 5.27
N CYS A 618 -41.76 -15.80 6.54
CA CYS A 618 -42.84 -15.63 7.52
C CYS A 618 -43.12 -14.14 7.81
N ALA A 619 -42.09 -13.30 7.91
CA ALA A 619 -42.24 -11.86 8.11
C ALA A 619 -42.96 -11.20 6.92
N SER A 620 -42.54 -11.47 5.69
CA SER A 620 -43.14 -10.89 4.48
C SER A 620 -44.61 -11.30 4.29
N SER A 621 -44.94 -12.57 4.56
CA SER A 621 -46.28 -13.10 4.26
C SER A 621 -47.30 -13.06 5.42
N SER A 622 -46.89 -12.83 6.68
CA SER A 622 -47.82 -12.61 7.81
C SER A 622 -47.64 -11.30 8.57
N ALA A 623 -46.45 -10.66 8.53
CA ALA A 623 -46.13 -9.51 9.38
C ALA A 623 -45.63 -8.26 8.61
N SER A 624 -45.77 -8.23 7.28
CA SER A 624 -45.59 -7.03 6.48
C SER A 624 -46.61 -5.95 6.86
N SER A 625 -46.24 -4.68 6.65
CA SER A 625 -47.19 -3.57 6.77
C SER A 625 -48.18 -3.59 5.61
N VAL A 626 -49.41 -3.16 5.90
CA VAL A 626 -50.52 -3.05 4.94
C VAL A 626 -50.67 -1.61 4.40
N ASN A 627 -50.13 -0.61 5.11
CA ASN A 627 -50.33 0.81 4.80
C ASN A 627 -49.06 1.68 4.82
N GLY A 628 -47.90 1.11 5.16
CA GLY A 628 -46.59 1.75 5.13
C GLY A 628 -45.51 0.80 4.62
N TRP A 629 -44.23 1.17 4.75
CA TRP A 629 -43.15 0.32 4.22
C TRP A 629 -42.82 -0.87 5.13
N THR A 630 -42.27 -1.93 4.52
CA THR A 630 -41.61 -3.04 5.23
C THR A 630 -40.18 -3.13 4.75
N ARG A 631 -39.21 -3.18 5.68
CA ARG A 631 -37.76 -3.29 5.39
C ARG A 631 -37.14 -4.35 6.29
N VAL A 632 -36.10 -5.02 5.79
CA VAL A 632 -35.38 -6.08 6.51
C VAL A 632 -33.88 -5.82 6.47
N ILE A 633 -33.29 -5.70 7.66
CA ILE A 633 -31.85 -5.63 7.86
C ILE A 633 -31.30 -7.05 8.02
N VAL A 634 -30.27 -7.38 7.23
CA VAL A 634 -29.61 -8.69 7.21
C VAL A 634 -28.12 -8.55 7.47
N GLU A 635 -27.59 -9.48 8.27
CA GLU A 635 -26.21 -9.47 8.78
C GLU A 635 -25.24 -10.36 7.99
N LYS A 636 -23.94 -10.04 8.04
CA LYS A 636 -22.91 -10.91 7.46
C LYS A 636 -22.83 -12.24 8.24
N PRO A 637 -22.46 -13.38 7.61
CA PRO A 637 -21.98 -13.55 6.24
C PRO A 637 -23.10 -13.77 5.20
N PHE A 638 -22.95 -13.11 4.04
CA PHE A 638 -23.87 -13.22 2.91
C PHE A 638 -23.43 -14.33 1.94
N GLY A 639 -23.45 -15.57 2.42
CA GLY A 639 -22.83 -16.73 1.75
C GLY A 639 -21.34 -16.88 2.08
N ARG A 640 -20.67 -17.83 1.42
CA ARG A 640 -19.22 -18.14 1.59
C ARG A 640 -18.45 -18.19 0.26
N ASP A 641 -19.16 -18.12 -0.85
CA ASP A 641 -18.70 -18.20 -2.22
C ASP A 641 -19.81 -17.61 -3.13
N SER A 642 -19.52 -17.38 -4.41
CA SER A 642 -20.50 -16.81 -5.37
C SER A 642 -21.80 -17.63 -5.45
N GLU A 643 -21.70 -18.95 -5.41
CA GLU A 643 -22.84 -19.87 -5.58
C GLU A 643 -23.81 -19.80 -4.39
N THR A 644 -23.29 -19.88 -3.17
CA THR A 644 -24.08 -19.76 -1.93
C THR A 644 -24.60 -18.34 -1.72
N SER A 645 -23.86 -17.31 -2.14
CA SER A 645 -24.32 -15.92 -2.07
C SER A 645 -25.45 -15.62 -3.05
N ALA A 646 -25.35 -16.13 -4.29
CA ALA A 646 -26.42 -16.07 -5.28
C ALA A 646 -27.65 -16.86 -4.82
N ALA A 647 -27.48 -18.06 -4.25
CA ALA A 647 -28.57 -18.86 -3.70
C ALA A 647 -29.32 -18.13 -2.56
N LEU A 648 -28.60 -17.53 -1.61
CA LEU A 648 -29.20 -16.70 -0.55
C LEU A 648 -29.93 -15.49 -1.13
N THR A 649 -29.30 -14.76 -2.05
CA THR A 649 -29.86 -13.56 -2.68
C THR A 649 -31.13 -13.87 -3.46
N ASN A 650 -31.14 -14.94 -4.26
CA ASN A 650 -32.30 -15.39 -5.02
C ASN A 650 -33.43 -15.89 -4.09
N SER A 651 -33.09 -16.48 -2.94
CA SER A 651 -34.08 -16.91 -1.94
C SER A 651 -34.73 -15.71 -1.23
N LEU A 652 -33.98 -14.64 -0.95
CA LEU A 652 -34.53 -13.40 -0.37
C LEU A 652 -35.42 -12.66 -1.37
N LYS A 653 -35.02 -12.59 -2.65
CA LYS A 653 -35.79 -11.97 -3.75
C LYS A 653 -37.11 -12.68 -4.11
N GLN A 654 -37.43 -13.81 -3.49
CA GLN A 654 -38.77 -14.43 -3.57
C GLN A 654 -39.81 -13.73 -2.67
N TYR A 655 -39.36 -12.94 -1.69
CA TYR A 655 -40.20 -12.40 -0.61
C TYR A 655 -40.00 -10.89 -0.35
N LEU A 656 -38.96 -10.29 -0.92
CA LEU A 656 -38.58 -8.88 -0.71
C LEU A 656 -38.01 -8.28 -2.00
N GLU A 657 -38.38 -7.04 -2.29
CA GLU A 657 -37.74 -6.22 -3.32
C GLU A 657 -36.38 -5.69 -2.84
N GLU A 658 -35.49 -5.34 -3.78
CA GLU A 658 -34.10 -4.95 -3.49
C GLU A 658 -33.98 -3.64 -2.69
N ASP A 659 -35.00 -2.77 -2.71
CA ASP A 659 -35.08 -1.57 -1.87
C ASP A 659 -35.57 -1.85 -0.44
N GLN A 660 -36.10 -3.04 -0.18
CA GLN A 660 -36.48 -3.52 1.15
C GLN A 660 -35.33 -4.24 1.89
N ILE A 661 -34.24 -4.61 1.19
CA ILE A 661 -33.15 -5.44 1.74
C ILE A 661 -31.94 -4.57 2.12
N PHE A 662 -31.66 -4.48 3.42
CA PHE A 662 -30.59 -3.67 3.99
C PHE A 662 -29.45 -4.59 4.46
N ARG A 663 -28.50 -4.89 3.56
CA ARG A 663 -27.33 -5.75 3.85
C ARG A 663 -26.25 -4.95 4.57
N ILE A 664 -26.03 -5.24 5.85
CA ILE A 664 -25.08 -4.50 6.68
C ILE A 664 -23.64 -4.88 6.36
N ASP A 665 -22.82 -3.85 6.15
CA ASP A 665 -21.40 -3.87 6.47
C ASP A 665 -21.13 -2.73 7.46
N HIS A 666 -20.80 -3.08 8.71
CA HIS A 666 -20.59 -2.11 9.78
C HIS A 666 -19.30 -1.27 9.66
N TYR A 667 -18.48 -1.46 8.62
CA TYR A 667 -17.41 -0.53 8.27
C TYR A 667 -17.90 0.64 7.40
N LEU A 668 -19.00 0.46 6.65
CA LEU A 668 -19.58 1.55 5.85
C LEU A 668 -20.16 2.67 6.72
N GLY A 669 -20.75 2.33 7.86
CA GLY A 669 -21.26 3.27 8.87
C GLY A 669 -20.20 3.86 9.81
N LYS A 670 -18.90 3.82 9.46
CA LYS A 670 -17.84 4.46 10.25
C LYS A 670 -17.57 5.86 9.73
N GLU A 671 -17.50 6.83 10.64
CA GLU A 671 -17.25 8.25 10.39
C GLU A 671 -16.22 8.55 9.28
N LEU A 672 -15.01 7.99 9.36
CA LEU A 672 -13.98 8.25 8.35
C LEU A 672 -14.20 7.53 7.00
N VAL A 673 -15.00 6.47 6.97
CA VAL A 673 -15.36 5.74 5.74
C VAL A 673 -16.44 6.52 4.99
N GLU A 674 -17.44 7.09 5.69
CA GLU A 674 -18.37 8.05 5.09
C GLU A 674 -17.64 9.31 4.59
N ASN A 675 -16.72 9.84 5.40
CA ASN A 675 -15.96 11.03 5.08
C ASN A 675 -15.04 10.86 3.86
N LEU A 676 -14.80 9.64 3.34
CA LEU A 676 -14.11 9.44 2.05
C LEU A 676 -14.79 10.20 0.90
N SER A 677 -16.12 10.19 0.85
CA SER A 677 -16.87 10.86 -0.23
C SER A 677 -16.73 12.39 -0.13
N VAL A 678 -16.75 12.93 1.08
CA VAL A 678 -16.57 14.37 1.34
C VAL A 678 -15.13 14.78 1.06
N LEU A 679 -14.14 14.03 1.58
CA LEU A 679 -12.71 14.27 1.39
C LEU A 679 -12.34 14.30 -0.11
N ARG A 680 -12.93 13.42 -0.92
CA ARG A 680 -12.67 13.35 -2.37
C ARG A 680 -13.42 14.42 -3.16
N PHE A 681 -14.74 14.56 -2.96
CA PHE A 681 -15.60 15.31 -3.88
C PHE A 681 -15.94 16.73 -3.41
N SER A 682 -15.72 17.09 -2.14
CA SER A 682 -15.90 18.48 -1.64
C SER A 682 -14.61 19.30 -1.59
N ASN A 683 -13.47 18.75 -2.02
CA ASN A 683 -12.15 19.34 -1.82
C ASN A 683 -11.32 19.40 -3.11
N LEU A 684 -11.24 20.60 -3.70
CA LEU A 684 -10.48 20.87 -4.93
C LEU A 684 -8.98 20.49 -4.84
N ILE A 685 -8.41 20.41 -3.64
CA ILE A 685 -7.01 20.01 -3.43
C ILE A 685 -6.78 18.50 -3.59
N PHE A 686 -7.81 17.65 -3.46
CA PHE A 686 -7.67 16.20 -3.49
C PHE A 686 -8.13 15.58 -4.82
N GLU A 687 -9.18 16.11 -5.47
CA GLU A 687 -9.72 15.54 -6.71
C GLU A 687 -8.65 15.34 -7.82
N PRO A 688 -7.81 16.33 -8.17
CA PRO A 688 -6.81 16.16 -9.23
C PRO A 688 -5.71 15.15 -8.84
N LEU A 689 -5.37 15.10 -7.54
CA LEU A 689 -4.38 14.18 -6.99
C LEU A 689 -4.88 12.72 -6.95
N TRP A 690 -6.19 12.49 -7.10
CA TRP A 690 -6.81 11.18 -6.96
C TRP A 690 -6.72 10.32 -8.22
N SER A 691 -5.51 10.20 -8.79
CA SER A 691 -5.25 9.48 -10.04
C SER A 691 -3.86 8.86 -10.11
N ARG A 692 -3.68 7.88 -11.00
CA ARG A 692 -2.41 7.22 -11.35
C ARG A 692 -1.25 8.16 -11.67
N GLN A 693 -1.53 9.41 -12.07
CA GLN A 693 -0.50 10.43 -12.35
C GLN A 693 0.23 10.88 -11.08
N TYR A 694 -0.46 10.92 -9.94
CA TYR A 694 0.08 11.41 -8.67
C TYR A 694 0.21 10.31 -7.61
N ILE A 695 -0.65 9.28 -7.63
CA ILE A 695 -0.61 8.16 -6.69
C ILE A 695 0.37 7.08 -7.19
N ARG A 696 1.24 6.60 -6.29
CA ARG A 696 2.17 5.47 -6.50
C ARG A 696 1.53 4.14 -6.13
N ASN A 697 0.87 4.08 -4.97
CA ASN A 697 0.12 2.93 -4.48
C ASN A 697 -0.93 3.37 -3.44
N VAL A 698 -1.87 2.47 -3.16
CA VAL A 698 -2.85 2.61 -2.08
C VAL A 698 -2.76 1.36 -1.19
N GLN A 699 -2.82 1.53 0.13
CA GLN A 699 -2.71 0.44 1.09
C GLN A 699 -3.91 0.45 2.03
N PHE A 700 -4.59 -0.69 2.16
CA PHE A 700 -5.71 -0.92 3.08
C PHE A 700 -5.25 -1.90 4.15
N ILE A 701 -5.04 -1.40 5.37
CA ILE A 701 -4.43 -2.15 6.46
C ILE A 701 -5.47 -2.39 7.55
N PHE A 702 -5.70 -3.65 7.89
CA PHE A 702 -6.47 -4.07 9.04
C PHE A 702 -5.66 -5.01 9.94
N SER A 703 -5.63 -4.72 11.23
CA SER A 703 -5.00 -5.57 12.24
C SER A 703 -5.79 -5.59 13.55
N GLU A 704 -5.82 -6.76 14.18
CA GLU A 704 -6.36 -6.99 15.52
C GLU A 704 -5.25 -7.59 16.40
N ASP A 705 -5.15 -7.10 17.65
CA ASP A 705 -4.16 -7.50 18.66
C ASP A 705 -4.62 -8.71 19.52
N PHE A 706 -5.86 -9.15 19.32
CA PHE A 706 -6.43 -10.38 19.88
C PHE A 706 -6.50 -11.50 18.83
N GLY A 707 -6.59 -12.76 19.30
CA GLY A 707 -6.70 -13.94 18.44
C GLY A 707 -8.16 -14.25 18.08
N THR A 708 -8.53 -15.54 18.08
CA THR A 708 -9.94 -15.96 17.92
C THR A 708 -10.73 -16.08 19.21
N GLU A 709 -10.11 -15.88 20.38
CA GLU A 709 -10.77 -15.78 21.70
C GLU A 709 -11.84 -16.87 21.98
N GLY A 710 -11.51 -18.14 21.72
CA GLY A 710 -12.41 -19.28 21.93
C GLY A 710 -13.56 -19.38 20.92
N ARG A 711 -13.57 -18.54 19.87
CA ARG A 711 -14.47 -18.62 18.71
C ARG A 711 -13.78 -19.25 17.49
N GLY A 712 -12.60 -19.87 17.66
CA GLY A 712 -11.80 -20.41 16.57
C GLY A 712 -12.60 -21.33 15.63
N GLY A 713 -13.38 -22.28 16.17
CA GLY A 713 -14.22 -23.19 15.38
C GLY A 713 -15.32 -22.52 14.55
N TYR A 714 -15.78 -21.31 14.91
CA TYR A 714 -16.63 -20.51 14.01
C TYR A 714 -15.79 -19.87 12.91
N PHE A 715 -14.66 -19.27 13.26
CA PHE A 715 -13.75 -18.60 12.32
C PHE A 715 -13.16 -19.58 11.29
N ASP A 716 -12.92 -20.83 11.68
CA ASP A 716 -12.36 -21.90 10.86
C ASP A 716 -13.16 -22.19 9.58
N HIS A 717 -14.47 -21.96 9.61
CA HIS A 717 -15.38 -22.15 8.48
C HIS A 717 -15.36 -20.98 7.46
N TYR A 718 -14.61 -19.91 7.75
CA TYR A 718 -14.59 -18.69 6.92
C TYR A 718 -13.17 -18.23 6.57
N GLY A 719 -12.29 -18.13 7.56
CA GLY A 719 -10.96 -17.53 7.43
C GLY A 719 -10.98 -16.00 7.26
N ILE A 720 -9.82 -15.37 7.41
CA ILE A 720 -9.67 -13.91 7.42
C ILE A 720 -10.12 -13.23 6.12
N ILE A 721 -9.98 -13.92 4.99
CA ILE A 721 -10.38 -13.41 3.66
C ILE A 721 -11.88 -13.18 3.60
N ARG A 722 -12.68 -14.11 4.12
CA ARG A 722 -14.16 -14.00 4.19
C ARG A 722 -14.63 -13.15 5.36
N ASP A 723 -13.91 -13.14 6.49
CA ASP A 723 -14.27 -12.29 7.64
C ASP A 723 -14.04 -10.81 7.33
N ILE A 724 -12.93 -10.42 6.67
CA ILE A 724 -12.51 -9.00 6.57
C ILE A 724 -12.26 -8.51 5.14
N MET A 725 -11.57 -9.29 4.29
CA MET A 725 -11.09 -8.75 2.99
C MET A 725 -12.21 -8.61 1.96
N GLN A 726 -13.02 -9.66 1.79
CA GLN A 726 -14.08 -9.72 0.78
C GLN A 726 -15.22 -8.71 1.03
N ASN A 727 -15.42 -8.31 2.29
CA ASN A 727 -16.41 -7.31 2.69
C ASN A 727 -15.71 -6.00 3.10
N HIS A 728 -15.33 -5.84 4.36
CA HIS A 728 -14.94 -4.55 4.95
C HIS A 728 -13.89 -3.79 4.13
N LEU A 729 -12.77 -4.44 3.76
CA LEU A 729 -11.70 -3.77 3.03
C LEU A 729 -12.02 -3.55 1.55
N LEU A 730 -12.73 -4.49 0.90
CA LEU A 730 -13.18 -4.31 -0.49
C LEU A 730 -14.25 -3.20 -0.62
N GLN A 731 -15.14 -3.07 0.38
CA GLN A 731 -16.15 -2.01 0.45
C GLN A 731 -15.51 -0.62 0.62
N ILE A 732 -14.51 -0.50 1.49
CA ILE A 732 -13.73 0.73 1.65
C ILE A 732 -12.93 1.03 0.37
N LEU A 733 -12.34 0.02 -0.28
CA LEU A 733 -11.64 0.15 -1.57
C LEU A 733 -12.58 0.67 -2.66
N ALA A 734 -13.80 0.16 -2.76
CA ALA A 734 -14.78 0.61 -3.74
C ALA A 734 -15.13 2.10 -3.56
N LEU A 735 -15.44 2.54 -2.33
CA LEU A 735 -15.68 3.96 -2.02
C LEU A 735 -14.45 4.85 -2.28
N PHE A 736 -13.25 4.35 -1.98
CA PHE A 736 -11.99 5.06 -2.23
C PHE A 736 -11.71 5.24 -3.73
N ALA A 737 -12.04 4.24 -4.55
CA ALA A 737 -11.62 4.16 -5.95
C ALA A 737 -12.70 4.58 -6.98
N MET A 738 -13.98 4.63 -6.59
CA MET A 738 -15.10 4.99 -7.48
C MET A 738 -14.92 6.35 -8.16
N GLU A 739 -15.44 6.55 -9.38
CA GLU A 739 -15.43 7.89 -9.99
C GLU A 739 -16.39 8.83 -9.25
N THR A 740 -16.38 10.11 -9.62
CA THR A 740 -17.38 11.07 -9.12
C THR A 740 -18.78 10.63 -9.56
N PRO A 741 -19.70 10.33 -8.63
CA PRO A 741 -21.06 9.94 -8.97
C PRO A 741 -21.85 11.11 -9.56
N VAL A 742 -22.92 10.80 -10.30
CA VAL A 742 -23.79 11.81 -10.94
C VAL A 742 -24.52 12.67 -9.90
N SER A 743 -24.85 12.08 -8.75
CA SER A 743 -25.46 12.74 -7.59
C SER A 743 -24.98 12.11 -6.27
N LEU A 744 -25.56 12.52 -5.14
CA LEU A 744 -25.38 11.86 -3.84
C LEU A 744 -26.49 10.83 -3.54
N ASP A 745 -27.31 10.48 -4.54
CA ASP A 745 -28.37 9.48 -4.39
C ASP A 745 -27.79 8.07 -4.24
N ALA A 746 -28.51 7.23 -3.49
CA ALA A 746 -28.05 5.90 -3.13
C ALA A 746 -27.72 4.99 -4.32
N GLU A 747 -28.43 5.11 -5.45
CA GLU A 747 -28.15 4.29 -6.63
C GLU A 747 -26.90 4.76 -7.39
N ASP A 748 -26.67 6.07 -7.54
CA ASP A 748 -25.52 6.59 -8.30
C ASP A 748 -24.18 6.24 -7.63
N ILE A 749 -24.11 6.37 -6.30
CA ILE A 749 -22.92 5.97 -5.53
C ILE A 749 -22.68 4.46 -5.67
N ARG A 750 -23.73 3.62 -5.54
CA ARG A 750 -23.58 2.15 -5.66
C ARG A 750 -23.27 1.71 -7.09
N ASN A 751 -23.77 2.41 -8.11
CA ASN A 751 -23.39 2.17 -9.52
C ASN A 751 -21.88 2.38 -9.73
N GLU A 752 -21.31 3.45 -9.19
CA GLU A 752 -19.88 3.74 -9.30
C GLU A 752 -19.00 2.80 -8.45
N LYS A 753 -19.48 2.32 -7.29
CA LYS A 753 -18.85 1.21 -6.54
C LYS A 753 -18.80 -0.09 -7.36
N VAL A 754 -19.95 -0.53 -7.91
CA VAL A 754 -20.05 -1.76 -8.72
C VAL A 754 -19.16 -1.71 -9.97
N LYS A 755 -19.09 -0.54 -10.63
CA LYS A 755 -18.22 -0.26 -11.78
C LYS A 755 -16.73 -0.47 -11.46
N VAL A 756 -16.27 -0.07 -10.27
CA VAL A 756 -14.91 -0.38 -9.80
C VAL A 756 -14.71 -1.88 -9.64
N LEU A 757 -15.59 -2.56 -8.91
CA LEU A 757 -15.45 -4.01 -8.66
C LEU A 757 -15.41 -4.82 -9.97
N ARG A 758 -16.22 -4.43 -10.96
CA ARG A 758 -16.21 -5.02 -12.31
C ARG A 758 -14.99 -4.62 -13.17
N SER A 759 -14.23 -3.61 -12.76
CA SER A 759 -12.95 -3.23 -13.38
C SER A 759 -11.74 -3.86 -12.67
N MET A 760 -11.92 -4.62 -11.60
CA MET A 760 -10.80 -5.26 -10.89
C MET A 760 -10.31 -6.52 -11.63
N ARG A 761 -8.98 -6.72 -11.65
CA ARG A 761 -8.39 -7.96 -12.17
C ARG A 761 -8.75 -9.16 -11.28
N PRO A 762 -8.98 -10.35 -11.85
CA PRO A 762 -9.07 -11.58 -11.07
C PRO A 762 -7.81 -11.79 -10.23
N ILE A 763 -7.98 -12.11 -8.95
CA ILE A 763 -6.87 -12.18 -7.99
C ILE A 763 -6.02 -13.42 -8.29
N GLN A 764 -4.74 -13.23 -8.62
CA GLN A 764 -3.78 -14.32 -8.83
C GLN A 764 -3.17 -14.74 -7.49
N VAL A 765 -2.84 -16.03 -7.33
CA VAL A 765 -2.36 -16.54 -6.03
C VAL A 765 -0.89 -16.15 -5.79
N GLU A 766 -0.18 -15.81 -6.84
CA GLU A 766 1.19 -15.30 -6.84
C GLU A 766 1.26 -13.83 -6.39
N ASP A 767 0.11 -13.16 -6.29
CA ASP A 767 -0.08 -11.82 -5.73
C ASP A 767 -0.79 -11.86 -4.35
N VAL A 768 -0.85 -13.04 -3.71
CA VAL A 768 -1.49 -13.26 -2.40
C VAL A 768 -0.56 -14.01 -1.45
N VAL A 769 -0.50 -13.58 -0.20
CA VAL A 769 0.17 -14.26 0.91
C VAL A 769 -0.85 -14.57 1.99
N ILE A 770 -0.87 -15.82 2.47
CA ILE A 770 -1.72 -16.29 3.57
C ILE A 770 -0.85 -16.72 4.75
N GLY A 771 -1.33 -16.47 5.97
CA GLY A 771 -0.61 -16.82 7.19
C GLY A 771 -1.49 -17.26 8.35
N GLN A 772 -0.89 -17.94 9.33
CA GLN A 772 -1.56 -18.46 10.53
C GLN A 772 -0.73 -18.18 11.79
N TYR A 773 -1.33 -17.62 12.85
CA TYR A 773 -0.58 -17.28 14.06
C TYR A 773 -0.22 -18.52 14.90
N LYS A 774 1.02 -18.56 15.39
CA LYS A 774 1.52 -19.54 16.36
C LYS A 774 1.71 -18.91 17.73
N SER A 775 1.81 -19.77 18.75
CA SER A 775 2.03 -19.38 20.14
C SER A 775 3.31 -18.56 20.29
N HIS A 776 3.29 -17.59 21.21
CA HIS A 776 4.44 -16.74 21.50
C HIS A 776 4.46 -16.38 22.99
N THR A 777 5.64 -16.32 23.59
CA THR A 777 5.81 -16.01 25.02
C THR A 777 6.54 -14.69 25.17
N LYS A 778 5.84 -13.66 25.70
CA LYS A 778 6.38 -12.31 25.86
C LYS A 778 6.16 -11.83 27.29
N GLY A 779 7.24 -11.42 27.97
CA GLY A 779 7.19 -10.95 29.36
C GLY A 779 6.67 -11.98 30.37
N GLY A 780 6.88 -13.28 30.12
CA GLY A 780 6.35 -14.37 30.96
C GLY A 780 4.89 -14.74 30.69
N VAL A 781 4.18 -14.03 29.81
CA VAL A 781 2.83 -14.37 29.37
C VAL A 781 2.93 -15.20 28.08
N THR A 782 2.38 -16.41 28.09
CA THR A 782 2.29 -17.29 26.91
C THR A 782 0.95 -17.07 26.21
N TYR A 783 0.98 -16.58 24.98
CA TYR A 783 -0.19 -16.43 24.12
C TYR A 783 -0.37 -17.70 23.27
N PRO A 784 -1.58 -18.29 23.20
CA PRO A 784 -1.82 -19.53 22.46
C PRO A 784 -1.77 -19.31 20.94
N GLY A 785 -1.37 -20.32 20.19
CA GLY A 785 -1.48 -20.35 18.72
C GLY A 785 -2.91 -20.69 18.26
N TYR A 786 -3.20 -20.49 16.97
CA TYR A 786 -4.55 -20.72 16.44
C TYR A 786 -5.01 -22.19 16.60
N THR A 787 -4.09 -23.13 16.41
CA THR A 787 -4.33 -24.59 16.56
C THR A 787 -4.43 -25.06 18.01
N ASP A 788 -4.24 -24.18 18.99
CA ASP A 788 -4.34 -24.49 20.43
C ASP A 788 -5.73 -24.19 21.01
N ASP A 789 -6.56 -23.42 20.28
CA ASP A 789 -7.97 -23.25 20.58
C ASP A 789 -8.68 -24.61 20.43
N LYS A 790 -9.28 -25.09 21.53
CA LYS A 790 -9.95 -26.40 21.60
C LYS A 790 -11.14 -26.54 20.64
N THR A 791 -11.60 -25.44 20.04
CA THR A 791 -12.66 -25.42 19.03
C THR A 791 -12.14 -25.55 17.59
N VAL A 792 -10.82 -25.50 17.37
CA VAL A 792 -10.16 -25.57 16.06
C VAL A 792 -9.61 -26.98 15.80
N PRO A 793 -9.75 -27.55 14.58
CA PRO A 793 -9.08 -28.78 14.21
C PRO A 793 -7.55 -28.63 14.26
N LYS A 794 -6.84 -29.56 14.92
CA LYS A 794 -5.37 -29.50 15.06
C LYS A 794 -4.57 -29.41 13.76
N GLY A 795 -5.15 -29.86 12.65
CA GLY A 795 -4.58 -29.77 11.30
C GLY A 795 -5.20 -28.67 10.43
N SER A 796 -5.84 -27.66 11.02
CA SER A 796 -6.43 -26.55 10.27
C SER A 796 -5.37 -25.74 9.55
N LEU A 797 -5.61 -25.49 8.26
CA LEU A 797 -4.83 -24.61 7.39
C LEU A 797 -5.51 -23.24 7.20
N THR A 798 -6.55 -22.94 7.99
CA THR A 798 -7.32 -21.70 7.86
C THR A 798 -6.42 -20.48 8.08
N PRO A 799 -6.43 -19.48 7.17
CA PRO A 799 -5.63 -18.28 7.31
C PRO A 799 -6.24 -17.32 8.34
N THR A 800 -5.42 -16.93 9.32
CA THR A 800 -5.70 -15.86 10.29
C THR A 800 -5.11 -14.51 9.86
N PHE A 801 -4.21 -14.53 8.88
CA PHE A 801 -3.66 -13.37 8.16
C PHE A 801 -3.77 -13.61 6.65
N ALA A 802 -4.05 -12.56 5.90
CA ALA A 802 -3.87 -12.54 4.45
C ALA A 802 -3.47 -11.14 3.96
N ALA A 803 -2.60 -11.10 2.96
CA ALA A 803 -2.24 -9.90 2.20
C ALA A 803 -2.40 -10.19 0.70
N ALA A 804 -2.84 -9.18 -0.06
CA ALA A 804 -3.04 -9.27 -1.50
C ALA A 804 -2.63 -7.98 -2.20
N ALA A 805 -2.09 -8.10 -3.42
CA ALA A 805 -1.96 -6.99 -4.36
C ALA A 805 -3.10 -7.04 -5.39
N LEU A 806 -3.85 -5.95 -5.49
CA LEU A 806 -5.04 -5.83 -6.34
C LEU A 806 -4.81 -4.73 -7.40
N PHE A 807 -5.49 -4.84 -8.54
CA PHE A 807 -5.37 -3.89 -9.65
C PHE A 807 -6.76 -3.57 -10.23
N ILE A 808 -6.95 -2.32 -10.66
CA ILE A 808 -8.19 -1.80 -11.23
C ILE A 808 -7.90 -1.31 -12.64
N ASP A 809 -8.41 -2.01 -13.65
CA ASP A 809 -8.22 -1.71 -15.07
C ASP A 809 -9.19 -0.63 -15.55
N ASN A 810 -8.93 0.61 -15.12
CA ASN A 810 -9.60 1.79 -15.65
C ASN A 810 -8.62 2.96 -15.84
N ALA A 811 -9.05 4.03 -16.52
CA ALA A 811 -8.20 5.16 -16.87
C ALA A 811 -7.59 5.89 -15.64
N ARG A 812 -8.25 5.85 -14.48
CA ARG A 812 -7.80 6.50 -13.24
C ARG A 812 -6.74 5.68 -12.51
N TRP A 813 -6.82 4.35 -12.57
CA TRP A 813 -6.05 3.44 -11.69
C TRP A 813 -5.11 2.45 -12.38
N ASP A 814 -5.13 2.34 -13.71
CA ASP A 814 -4.24 1.45 -14.45
C ASP A 814 -2.74 1.60 -14.03
N GLY A 815 -2.11 0.47 -13.70
CA GLY A 815 -0.75 0.39 -13.20
C GLY A 815 -0.52 0.82 -11.74
N VAL A 816 -1.57 1.16 -10.97
CA VAL A 816 -1.47 1.44 -9.52
C VAL A 816 -1.80 0.17 -8.73
N PRO A 817 -0.88 -0.36 -7.90
CA PRO A 817 -1.19 -1.46 -6.99
C PRO A 817 -2.03 -0.97 -5.80
N PHE A 818 -3.12 -1.68 -5.55
CA PHE A 818 -3.96 -1.57 -4.37
C PHE A 818 -3.60 -2.71 -3.42
N LEU A 819 -2.70 -2.46 -2.48
CA LEU A 819 -2.30 -3.43 -1.48
C LEU A 819 -3.35 -3.52 -0.37
N MET A 820 -3.72 -4.73 0.02
CA MET A 820 -4.69 -4.99 1.09
C MET A 820 -4.10 -6.02 2.06
N LYS A 821 -4.11 -5.76 3.36
CA LYS A 821 -3.79 -6.78 4.38
C LYS A 821 -4.77 -6.78 5.55
N ALA A 822 -5.10 -7.97 6.01
CA ALA A 822 -5.96 -8.22 7.17
C ALA A 822 -5.36 -9.34 8.04
N GLY A 823 -5.33 -9.16 9.36
CA GLY A 823 -4.89 -10.24 10.25
C GLY A 823 -5.27 -10.08 11.71
N LYS A 824 -5.36 -11.22 12.42
CA LYS A 824 -5.56 -11.31 13.88
C LYS A 824 -4.25 -11.69 14.57
N ALA A 825 -4.19 -11.49 15.89
CA ALA A 825 -2.99 -11.71 16.72
C ALA A 825 -1.74 -10.97 16.20
N LEU A 826 -1.90 -9.70 15.83
CA LEU A 826 -0.83 -8.81 15.35
C LEU A 826 -0.38 -7.80 16.43
N HIS A 827 0.74 -7.13 16.20
CA HIS A 827 1.38 -6.20 17.15
C HIS A 827 0.50 -5.02 17.62
N THR A 828 -0.48 -4.58 16.82
CA THR A 828 -1.41 -3.48 17.16
C THR A 828 -2.79 -3.70 16.55
N ARG A 829 -3.84 -3.23 17.24
CA ARG A 829 -5.16 -3.02 16.61
C ARG A 829 -5.19 -1.72 15.80
N ARG A 830 -5.50 -1.81 14.50
CA ARG A 830 -5.46 -0.68 13.57
C ARG A 830 -6.36 -0.93 12.35
N ALA A 831 -7.02 0.11 11.85
CA ALA A 831 -7.62 0.14 10.52
C ALA A 831 -7.25 1.46 9.83
N GLU A 832 -6.51 1.39 8.72
CA GLU A 832 -5.96 2.54 8.02
C GLU A 832 -6.05 2.39 6.50
N ILE A 833 -6.28 3.52 5.84
CA ILE A 833 -6.06 3.70 4.40
C ILE A 833 -4.86 4.61 4.24
N ARG A 834 -3.86 4.20 3.45
CA ARG A 834 -2.64 4.96 3.16
C ARG A 834 -2.49 5.17 1.67
N VAL A 835 -2.30 6.42 1.25
CA VAL A 835 -2.14 6.80 -0.15
C VAL A 835 -0.74 7.38 -0.32
N GLN A 836 0.16 6.59 -0.91
CA GLN A 836 1.53 7.04 -1.17
C GLN A 836 1.58 7.76 -2.52
N PHE A 837 2.01 9.01 -2.53
CA PHE A 837 2.19 9.79 -3.76
C PHE A 837 3.52 9.48 -4.45
N ARG A 838 3.63 9.81 -5.73
CA ARG A 838 4.87 9.70 -6.52
C ARG A 838 5.89 10.76 -6.09
N HIS A 839 7.16 10.54 -6.43
CA HIS A 839 8.22 11.53 -6.21
C HIS A 839 8.00 12.78 -7.08
N VAL A 840 8.40 13.95 -6.57
CA VAL A 840 8.35 15.21 -7.31
C VAL A 840 9.36 15.18 -8.47
N PRO A 841 8.94 15.32 -9.74
CA PRO A 841 9.86 15.33 -10.87
C PRO A 841 10.88 16.47 -10.77
N GLY A 842 12.16 16.17 -11.02
CA GLY A 842 13.23 17.18 -11.02
C GLY A 842 13.51 17.83 -9.65
N ASN A 843 13.18 17.16 -8.54
CA ASN A 843 13.35 17.69 -7.17
C ASN A 843 14.76 18.28 -6.92
N LEU A 844 14.82 19.62 -6.82
CA LEU A 844 16.07 20.37 -6.67
C LEU A 844 16.80 20.08 -5.35
N TYR A 845 16.08 19.66 -4.30
CA TYR A 845 16.64 19.37 -2.98
C TYR A 845 17.39 18.03 -2.90
N ASN A 846 17.37 17.22 -3.97
CA ASN A 846 18.11 15.96 -4.09
C ASN A 846 19.62 16.19 -4.28
N ARG A 847 20.01 17.14 -5.13
CA ARG A 847 21.38 17.24 -5.69
C ARG A 847 22.54 17.51 -4.71
N ASN A 848 22.26 17.89 -3.45
CA ASN A 848 23.24 18.51 -2.56
C ASN A 848 23.37 17.84 -1.16
N ASN A 849 22.84 16.62 -0.95
CA ASN A 849 22.76 15.95 0.37
C ASN A 849 22.08 16.79 1.48
N THR A 850 21.20 17.74 1.11
CA THR A 850 20.48 18.64 2.04
C THR A 850 19.11 18.11 2.50
N GLY A 851 18.68 16.95 2.00
CA GLY A 851 17.40 16.31 2.36
C GLY A 851 17.58 15.01 3.15
N CYS A 852 16.47 14.50 3.69
CA CYS A 852 16.40 13.11 4.16
C CYS A 852 16.65 12.11 3.03
N ASP A 853 16.98 10.87 3.41
CA ASP A 853 16.98 9.68 2.55
C ASP A 853 15.72 9.62 1.66
N LEU A 854 15.89 9.84 0.35
CA LEU A 854 14.82 10.36 -0.51
C LEU A 854 13.82 9.29 -0.97
N ASP A 855 14.21 8.02 -1.02
CA ASP A 855 13.29 6.93 -1.33
C ASP A 855 12.22 6.74 -0.24
N LYS A 856 12.50 7.21 0.98
CA LYS A 856 11.60 7.19 2.15
C LYS A 856 10.78 8.49 2.31
N ALA A 857 10.89 9.44 1.37
CA ALA A 857 10.38 10.81 1.51
C ALA A 857 9.32 11.22 0.46
N THR A 858 8.50 10.28 -0.02
CA THR A 858 7.23 10.59 -0.73
C THR A 858 6.22 11.24 0.22
N ASN A 859 5.31 12.08 -0.29
CA ASN A 859 4.14 12.48 0.50
C ASN A 859 3.18 11.29 0.68
N GLU A 860 2.45 11.27 1.79
CA GLU A 860 1.52 10.20 2.12
C GLU A 860 0.27 10.77 2.80
N LEU A 861 -0.92 10.52 2.25
CA LEU A 861 -2.19 10.80 2.92
C LEU A 861 -2.63 9.55 3.69
N VAL A 862 -2.86 9.70 5.00
CA VAL A 862 -3.30 8.62 5.88
C VAL A 862 -4.67 8.95 6.47
N ILE A 863 -5.57 7.98 6.41
CA ILE A 863 -6.93 8.02 6.93
C ILE A 863 -7.06 6.87 7.92
N ARG A 864 -6.96 7.16 9.21
CA ARG A 864 -7.00 6.18 10.30
C ARG A 864 -8.42 6.04 10.83
N VAL A 865 -9.07 4.96 10.40
CA VAL A 865 -10.48 4.63 10.63
C VAL A 865 -10.74 4.13 12.05
N GLN A 866 -9.74 3.54 12.72
CA GLN A 866 -9.71 3.23 14.15
C GLN A 866 -8.31 2.71 14.56
N PRO A 867 -7.90 2.79 15.84
CA PRO A 867 -8.40 3.71 16.87
C PRO A 867 -7.97 5.16 16.58
N ASP A 868 -8.40 6.10 17.42
CA ASP A 868 -8.02 7.51 17.38
C ASP A 868 -8.21 8.14 15.99
N GLU A 869 -9.48 8.29 15.58
CA GLU A 869 -9.91 8.70 14.25
C GLU A 869 -9.18 9.96 13.78
N ALA A 870 -8.38 9.83 12.71
CA ALA A 870 -7.51 10.89 12.24
C ALA A 870 -7.32 10.89 10.72
N ILE A 871 -7.17 12.07 10.15
CA ILE A 871 -6.74 12.29 8.76
C ILE A 871 -5.48 13.14 8.79
N TYR A 872 -4.38 12.64 8.24
CA TYR A 872 -3.12 13.39 8.22
C TYR A 872 -2.35 13.22 6.92
N LEU A 873 -1.72 14.31 6.47
CA LEU A 873 -0.87 14.34 5.29
C LEU A 873 0.60 14.50 5.72
N LYS A 874 1.43 13.50 5.44
CA LYS A 874 2.89 13.56 5.60
C LYS A 874 3.46 14.41 4.46
N VAL A 875 4.10 15.54 4.81
CA VAL A 875 4.72 16.48 3.87
C VAL A 875 6.19 16.69 4.18
N ASN A 876 7.00 16.95 3.15
CA ASN A 876 8.40 17.35 3.34
C ASN A 876 8.43 18.84 3.71
N ASN A 877 9.04 19.15 4.86
CA ASN A 877 9.08 20.47 5.46
C ASN A 877 10.53 20.84 5.81
N LYS A 878 10.81 22.13 5.99
CA LYS A 878 12.12 22.59 6.49
C LYS A 878 12.18 22.42 8.01
N VAL A 879 13.23 21.81 8.53
CA VAL A 879 13.50 21.77 9.98
C VAL A 879 13.63 23.21 10.52
N PRO A 880 12.93 23.57 11.61
CA PRO A 880 13.09 24.87 12.26
C PRO A 880 14.55 25.10 12.72
N GLY A 881 15.17 26.17 12.24
CA GLY A 881 16.57 26.48 12.52
C GLY A 881 17.26 27.25 11.39
N LEU A 882 18.57 27.43 11.53
CA LEU A 882 19.40 28.20 10.57
C LEU A 882 19.80 27.39 9.32
N GLY A 883 19.99 26.08 9.45
CA GLY A 883 20.36 25.20 8.33
C GLY A 883 19.20 24.96 7.34
N MET A 884 19.53 24.43 6.16
CA MET A 884 18.56 24.04 5.12
C MET A 884 18.42 22.50 5.08
N ARG A 885 18.02 21.90 6.21
CA ARG A 885 17.69 20.46 6.29
C ARG A 885 16.19 20.27 6.13
N LEU A 886 15.77 19.30 5.33
CA LEU A 886 14.38 18.86 5.23
C LEU A 886 14.07 17.73 6.23
N ASP A 887 12.80 17.55 6.56
CA ASP A 887 12.26 16.49 7.41
C ASP A 887 10.77 16.22 7.09
N ARG A 888 10.22 15.08 7.51
CA ARG A 888 8.82 14.69 7.28
C ARG A 888 7.95 15.23 8.42
N SER A 889 7.04 16.16 8.11
CA SER A 889 6.07 16.75 9.05
C SER A 889 4.64 16.31 8.73
N ASN A 890 3.80 16.20 9.76
CA ASN A 890 2.39 15.79 9.62
C ASN A 890 1.46 17.01 9.69
N LEU A 891 0.69 17.27 8.62
CA LEU A 891 -0.49 18.14 8.69
C LEU A 891 -1.66 17.28 9.18
N ASN A 892 -2.09 17.46 10.44
CA ASN A 892 -2.91 16.49 11.16
C ASN A 892 -4.29 17.03 11.59
N LEU A 893 -5.35 16.28 11.27
CA LEU A 893 -6.71 16.42 11.80
C LEU A 893 -7.03 15.18 12.65
N LEU A 894 -6.75 15.25 13.96
CA LEU A 894 -7.20 14.25 14.94
C LEU A 894 -8.60 14.64 15.44
N TYR A 895 -9.59 13.75 15.28
CA TYR A 895 -10.99 14.07 15.55
C TYR A 895 -11.24 14.39 17.03
N SER A 896 -10.73 13.58 17.95
CA SER A 896 -10.87 13.77 19.41
C SER A 896 -10.24 15.06 19.94
N ALA A 897 -9.29 15.65 19.22
CA ALA A 897 -8.69 16.94 19.54
C ALA A 897 -9.40 18.14 18.87
N ARG A 898 -10.11 17.91 17.75
CA ARG A 898 -10.78 18.97 16.97
C ARG A 898 -12.28 19.10 17.28
N TYR A 899 -12.95 18.01 17.65
CA TYR A 899 -14.39 17.94 17.86
C TYR A 899 -14.69 17.42 19.27
N SER A 900 -15.54 18.15 20.01
CA SER A 900 -15.91 17.83 21.39
C SER A 900 -17.14 16.94 21.51
N LYS A 901 -17.45 16.15 20.47
CA LYS A 901 -18.55 15.18 20.44
C LYS A 901 -17.99 13.78 20.37
N GLU A 902 -18.66 12.84 21.01
CA GLU A 902 -18.44 11.41 20.79
C GLU A 902 -18.83 11.04 19.34
N ILE A 903 -18.10 10.11 18.73
CA ILE A 903 -18.39 9.58 17.40
C ILE A 903 -19.39 8.42 17.57
N PRO A 904 -20.52 8.38 16.84
CA PRO A 904 -21.53 7.34 17.01
C PRO A 904 -21.00 5.95 16.62
N ASP A 905 -21.54 4.90 17.26
CA ASP A 905 -21.26 3.52 16.84
C ASP A 905 -21.88 3.26 15.46
N ALA A 906 -21.21 2.50 14.59
CA ALA A 906 -21.66 2.29 13.22
C ALA A 906 -23.07 1.66 13.11
N TYR A 907 -23.52 0.94 14.15
CA TYR A 907 -24.88 0.42 14.22
C TYR A 907 -25.93 1.52 14.48
N GLU A 908 -25.61 2.59 15.21
CA GLU A 908 -26.51 3.75 15.40
C GLU A 908 -26.81 4.39 14.06
N ARG A 909 -25.74 4.65 13.29
CA ARG A 909 -25.81 5.23 11.96
C ARG A 909 -26.59 4.37 10.97
N LEU A 910 -26.25 3.08 10.85
CA LEU A 910 -26.94 2.17 9.93
C LEU A 910 -28.42 1.92 10.34
N LEU A 911 -28.74 1.90 11.63
CA LEU A 911 -30.14 1.79 12.09
C LEU A 911 -30.95 3.04 11.70
N LEU A 912 -30.38 4.24 11.83
CA LEU A 912 -31.04 5.48 11.42
C LEU A 912 -31.27 5.52 9.91
N ASP A 913 -30.22 5.28 9.10
CA ASP A 913 -30.32 5.24 7.65
C ASP A 913 -31.39 4.24 7.16
N ALA A 914 -31.49 3.06 7.78
CA ALA A 914 -32.51 2.07 7.45
C ALA A 914 -33.94 2.45 7.87
N ILE A 915 -34.12 3.31 8.88
CA ILE A 915 -35.42 3.89 9.27
C ILE A 915 -35.81 5.00 8.30
N GLU A 916 -34.88 5.86 7.89
CA GLU A 916 -35.14 6.90 6.89
C GLU A 916 -35.40 6.29 5.49
N GLY A 917 -34.67 5.23 5.14
CA GLY A 917 -34.72 4.57 3.83
C GLY A 917 -33.50 4.87 2.96
N GLU A 918 -32.46 5.39 3.58
CA GLU A 918 -31.18 5.69 2.96
C GLU A 918 -30.42 4.38 2.70
N ARG A 919 -29.95 4.22 1.46
CA ARG A 919 -29.36 2.97 0.96
C ARG A 919 -27.91 3.14 0.51
N ARG A 920 -27.31 4.34 0.63
CA ARG A 920 -25.88 4.61 0.34
C ARG A 920 -24.92 3.62 1.01
N LEU A 921 -25.17 3.30 2.28
CA LEU A 921 -24.25 2.53 3.14
C LEU A 921 -24.57 1.02 3.22
N PHE A 922 -25.38 0.49 2.28
CA PHE A 922 -25.81 -0.90 2.26
C PHE A 922 -25.45 -1.61 0.96
N ILE A 923 -25.00 -2.86 1.06
CA ILE A 923 -24.50 -3.62 -0.09
C ILE A 923 -25.68 -4.06 -0.99
N ARG A 924 -25.65 -3.67 -2.27
CA ARG A 924 -26.62 -4.09 -3.30
C ARG A 924 -26.28 -5.48 -3.84
N SER A 925 -27.26 -6.23 -4.34
CA SER A 925 -27.03 -7.63 -4.76
C SER A 925 -26.01 -7.81 -5.90
N ASP A 926 -25.94 -6.86 -6.84
CA ASP A 926 -24.94 -6.85 -7.92
C ASP A 926 -23.54 -6.43 -7.45
N GLU A 927 -23.45 -5.69 -6.35
CA GLU A 927 -22.19 -5.36 -5.68
C GLU A 927 -21.64 -6.59 -4.94
N LEU A 928 -22.51 -7.33 -4.25
CA LEU A 928 -22.17 -8.57 -3.57
C LEU A 928 -21.73 -9.67 -4.55
N ASP A 929 -22.39 -9.78 -5.70
CA ASP A 929 -22.04 -10.68 -6.80
C ASP A 929 -20.65 -10.36 -7.39
N ALA A 930 -20.36 -9.08 -7.66
CA ALA A 930 -19.03 -8.64 -8.11
C ALA A 930 -17.95 -8.91 -7.05
N ALA A 931 -18.23 -8.64 -5.76
CA ALA A 931 -17.32 -8.91 -4.66
C ALA A 931 -16.98 -10.40 -4.51
N TRP A 932 -17.97 -11.29 -4.61
CA TRP A 932 -17.73 -12.73 -4.56
C TRP A 932 -17.04 -13.26 -5.83
N SER A 933 -17.33 -12.70 -7.00
CA SER A 933 -16.68 -13.11 -8.26
C SER A 933 -15.16 -12.91 -8.24
N LEU A 934 -14.67 -11.88 -7.54
CA LEU A 934 -13.23 -11.61 -7.37
C LEU A 934 -12.55 -12.62 -6.43
N PHE A 935 -13.17 -12.93 -5.29
CA PHE A 935 -12.55 -13.74 -4.23
C PHE A 935 -12.82 -15.25 -4.33
N THR A 936 -13.91 -15.68 -4.99
CA THR A 936 -14.28 -17.11 -5.07
C THR A 936 -13.21 -17.98 -5.74
N PRO A 937 -12.55 -17.58 -6.86
CA PRO A 937 -11.50 -18.39 -7.48
C PRO A 937 -10.30 -18.62 -6.55
N LEU A 938 -9.84 -17.55 -5.88
CA LEU A 938 -8.75 -17.60 -4.90
C LEU A 938 -9.09 -18.52 -3.71
N LEU A 939 -10.31 -18.39 -3.17
CA LEU A 939 -10.77 -19.20 -2.04
C LEU A 939 -10.86 -20.69 -2.40
N LYS A 940 -11.41 -21.02 -3.58
CA LYS A 940 -11.45 -22.39 -4.08
C LYS A 940 -10.03 -22.96 -4.26
N GLU A 941 -9.10 -22.20 -4.85
CA GLU A 941 -7.72 -22.68 -4.98
C GLU A 941 -7.04 -22.95 -3.62
N ILE A 942 -7.19 -22.06 -2.63
CA ILE A 942 -6.61 -22.26 -1.30
C ILE A 942 -7.14 -23.55 -0.65
N GLU A 943 -8.45 -23.80 -0.76
CA GLU A 943 -9.13 -24.95 -0.16
C GLU A 943 -8.87 -26.26 -0.91
N GLU A 944 -8.88 -26.25 -2.24
CA GLU A 944 -8.65 -27.42 -3.10
C GLU A 944 -7.18 -27.86 -3.10
N LYS A 945 -6.24 -26.92 -3.25
CA LYS A 945 -4.79 -27.21 -3.22
C LYS A 945 -4.24 -27.33 -1.80
N LYS A 946 -5.04 -27.02 -0.77
CA LYS A 946 -4.66 -27.03 0.66
C LYS A 946 -3.36 -26.28 0.91
N ARG A 947 -3.25 -25.05 0.38
CA ARG A 947 -2.05 -24.21 0.49
C ARG A 947 -1.73 -24.00 1.98
N ILE A 948 -0.51 -24.36 2.39
CA ILE A 948 -0.06 -24.20 3.79
C ILE A 948 0.14 -22.70 4.07
N PRO A 949 -0.47 -22.13 5.12
CA PRO A 949 -0.26 -20.73 5.48
C PRO A 949 1.11 -20.52 6.13
N GLU A 950 1.74 -19.38 5.85
CA GLU A 950 3.01 -18.97 6.47
C GLU A 950 2.80 -18.66 7.97
N TYR A 951 3.62 -19.25 8.84
CA TYR A 951 3.45 -19.09 10.28
C TYR A 951 4.09 -17.79 10.78
N TYR A 952 3.37 -17.07 11.64
CA TYR A 952 3.85 -15.85 12.28
C TYR A 952 3.63 -15.89 13.80
N PRO A 953 4.53 -15.33 14.64
CA PRO A 953 4.32 -15.28 16.08
C PRO A 953 3.12 -14.40 16.46
N TYR A 954 2.35 -14.80 17.47
CA TYR A 954 1.32 -13.94 18.09
C TYR A 954 1.96 -12.61 18.52
N GLY A 955 1.40 -11.49 18.06
CA GLY A 955 1.86 -10.14 18.39
C GLY A 955 2.97 -9.58 17.49
N SER A 956 3.28 -10.25 16.38
CA SER A 956 4.21 -9.77 15.34
C SER A 956 3.53 -8.87 14.29
N ARG A 957 4.28 -8.41 13.29
CA ARG A 957 3.74 -7.64 12.14
C ARG A 957 3.01 -8.51 11.09
N GLY A 958 3.09 -9.83 11.21
CA GLY A 958 2.52 -10.81 10.28
C GLY A 958 3.61 -11.67 9.60
N PRO A 959 3.25 -12.49 8.61
CA PRO A 959 4.20 -13.29 7.83
C PRO A 959 5.17 -12.40 7.01
N VAL A 960 6.42 -12.85 6.88
CA VAL A 960 7.49 -12.16 6.13
C VAL A 960 7.14 -12.10 4.63
N GLY A 961 6.45 -13.11 4.10
CA GLY A 961 5.88 -13.10 2.75
C GLY A 961 5.09 -11.83 2.43
N ALA A 962 4.39 -11.25 3.40
CA ALA A 962 3.63 -10.02 3.18
C ALA A 962 4.53 -8.82 2.83
N HIS A 963 5.78 -8.79 3.34
CA HIS A 963 6.77 -7.77 2.99
C HIS A 963 7.34 -8.01 1.59
N TYR A 964 7.63 -9.27 1.24
CA TYR A 964 8.07 -9.65 -0.12
C TYR A 964 7.01 -9.31 -1.18
N LEU A 965 5.71 -9.52 -0.87
CA LEU A 965 4.60 -9.13 -1.75
C LEU A 965 4.57 -7.62 -2.03
N ALA A 966 4.80 -6.77 -1.04
CA ALA A 966 4.90 -5.32 -1.27
C ALA A 966 6.16 -4.95 -2.06
N ALA A 967 7.30 -5.59 -1.75
CA ALA A 967 8.58 -5.37 -2.43
C ALA A 967 8.52 -5.74 -3.93
N LYS A 968 7.81 -6.82 -4.29
CA LYS A 968 7.50 -7.23 -5.68
C LYS A 968 6.91 -6.09 -6.52
N HIS A 969 6.08 -5.24 -5.90
CA HIS A 969 5.46 -4.07 -6.55
C HIS A 969 6.21 -2.76 -6.30
N LYS A 970 7.43 -2.81 -5.76
CA LYS A 970 8.27 -1.65 -5.39
C LYS A 970 7.57 -0.73 -4.37
N VAL A 971 6.95 -1.33 -3.35
CA VAL A 971 6.23 -0.66 -2.25
C VAL A 971 6.76 -1.17 -0.89
N GLN A 972 6.70 -0.32 0.13
CA GLN A 972 6.89 -0.70 1.54
C GLN A 972 5.58 -0.43 2.30
N TRP A 973 5.23 -1.29 3.26
CA TRP A 973 4.02 -1.10 4.06
C TRP A 973 4.16 0.08 5.02
N GLY A 974 3.19 0.99 5.02
CA GLY A 974 3.23 2.24 5.79
C GLY A 974 2.89 2.09 7.28
N ASP A 975 2.53 0.90 7.77
CA ASP A 975 2.38 0.61 9.20
C ASP A 975 3.72 0.36 9.92
N ILE A 976 4.83 0.29 9.19
CA ILE A 976 6.19 0.38 9.73
C ILE A 976 6.41 1.81 10.27
N SER A 977 5.96 2.05 11.50
CA SER A 977 6.23 3.27 12.25
C SER A 977 7.57 3.16 12.99
N LEU A 978 8.53 4.00 12.61
CA LEU A 978 9.81 4.24 13.30
C LEU A 978 9.64 4.99 14.65
N ASP A 979 8.42 4.98 15.21
CA ASP A 979 7.98 5.79 16.34
C ASP A 979 7.60 4.88 17.54
N GLN A 980 8.51 3.97 17.93
CA GLN A 980 8.50 3.22 19.20
C GLN A 980 9.89 3.21 19.82
#